data_AF-A0A166FHK6-F1
#
_entry.id   AF-A0A166FHK6-F1
#
_cell.length_a   1.000
_cell.length_b   1.000
_cell.length_c   1.000
_cell.angle_alpha   90.00
_cell.angle_beta   90.00
_cell.angle_gamma   90.00
#
_symmetry.space_group_name_H-M   'P 1'
#
loop_
_entity.id
_entity.type
_entity.pdbx_description
1 polymer ?
#
loop_
_entity_poly.entity_id
_entity_poly.type
_entity_poly.pdbx_seq_one_letter_code
_entity_poly.pdbx_strand_id
1 'polypeptide(L)'
;MFELGRYRSRILRDALWKCLLLLMCVLVRSSPPENPIRCTTFNSSTKCTITNSYGAFPDRSTCRAADAVYPTTEEELVSVVAMATKNGRKMKVATRFGHSIPKLVCADGDQGLLISTEYLNRTLHINESSGMMRVETGVTLKQLIEDAAKAGLALPYAPYWWGLTVGGLMGTGAHGSSLWGKGSSVHDYVVQLRIVTPAEHADGYARVRNLDDYNQLEFNAAKVSLGVLGVISEVTLKLEPLFKRSVTYIEKSDSDLAEQVIEFGKQHEFADLIWYPSQRKAMYRMDDRVPYNTSGNAWIDFPGFQSTPSVALAILRLTEEAEESKADADSKCRRAKLITSALRLSGYGFTNNGIIFTGYPVIGYHNRLQASGACLTGPENALITACPWDHRIKALFYHQTTFSIGLSKVPDFIRDVQKLVHLAPKSLCGVDLYDGILMRYVTRSNAFLGKQEDAVDFDITYYRSKDPLRPRLFQDILEEIEQLGMFKYGALPHWGKNRNVAFHKAINKYKKAAEFIKVKRMYDPQGLFSSEWTDQVLGLKDGLMIVKQGCGLEGLCICSEDSHCAPDKGYLCQQGKVYPDAKLNGVVRMAALRLAKSRSLGSSCFSFGRDLSRIETRVLFSLMNTSSFCTNSSGFVLDNIGGKFDCKGGKDLGSDRAKWCGTFSAMPVRLGSNVLGFGGSFGMVSQRLYSSNAVGGNVDKSGGSEVGVSSGGVDVSDGGFGGGDWVEKVKGAWKSVIDAGNYTGEKVKEVSDELMPYGQQLLDTHPYLKDVIVPVGCTLTGTILAWFVMPKVLRRFHKFSMQGPAQLLSGSSLWGPVPYERSFWGALEDPLRYVVTFMAFSQIANMVAPTTIASQYILQTWRGAVILSVVWFLHRWKTNVISRALASKSSQGLVDRDKLLAIDKISSVALFSLGLMALAEAFGVAVQSILTVGGIGGNGLSVQMSRPFSVGDTIRAGSVEGQVVEMGLTTTRLLSAEKFPVIVPNSLFSSQVIVNKSRAEWRAMLTKIPLHISEFDKIPQISDDITNMIKSNSNVFLEREVPYCFLSRVERSYAELTLGYNLKHMRKDLLCAAEQDILLKSVQIIQQHGATLGSTFEDSIGQ
;
A
#
# COMPACT_ATOMS: atom_id res chain seq x y z
N MET A 1 -11.82 35.01 45.80
CA MET A 1 -10.82 33.92 45.59
C MET A 1 -11.26 32.84 44.60
N PHE A 2 -12.46 32.24 44.70
CA PHE A 2 -12.83 31.05 43.91
C PHE A 2 -12.79 31.19 42.36
N GLU A 3 -12.93 32.39 41.81
CA GLU A 3 -12.90 32.61 40.35
C GLU A 3 -11.48 32.53 39.75
N LEU A 4 -10.47 33.17 40.36
CA LEU A 4 -9.10 33.19 39.81
C LEU A 4 -8.50 31.78 39.64
N GLY A 5 -8.81 30.85 40.55
CA GLY A 5 -8.37 29.46 40.47
C GLY A 5 -8.95 28.71 39.26
N ARG A 6 -10.15 29.08 38.82
CA ARG A 6 -10.79 28.51 37.61
C ARG A 6 -10.09 29.00 36.35
N TYR A 7 -9.68 30.27 36.33
CA TYR A 7 -9.01 30.92 35.19
C TYR A 7 -7.61 30.33 34.89
N ARG A 8 -6.71 30.32 35.87
CA ARG A 8 -5.35 29.72 35.72
C ARG A 8 -5.40 28.26 35.25
N SER A 9 -6.43 27.51 35.61
CA SER A 9 -6.60 26.10 35.22
C SER A 9 -6.89 25.86 33.72
N ARG A 10 -7.20 26.90 32.95
CA ARG A 10 -7.49 26.80 31.50
C ARG A 10 -6.24 27.07 30.66
N ILE A 11 -5.54 28.17 30.92
CA ILE A 11 -4.31 28.54 30.18
C ILE A 11 -3.22 27.46 30.32
N LEU A 12 -3.00 26.93 31.53
CA LEU A 12 -2.09 25.79 31.72
C LEU A 12 -2.46 24.61 30.83
N ARG A 13 -3.76 24.31 30.68
CA ARG A 13 -4.26 23.12 29.98
C ARG A 13 -3.85 23.10 28.51
N ASP A 14 -3.96 24.24 27.84
CA ASP A 14 -3.73 24.35 26.41
C ASP A 14 -2.24 24.55 26.10
N ALA A 15 -1.49 25.22 26.99
CA ALA A 15 -0.02 25.24 26.94
C ALA A 15 0.56 23.81 27.10
N LEU A 16 0.05 23.05 28.06
CA LEU A 16 0.54 21.71 28.38
C LEU A 16 0.16 20.67 27.31
N TRP A 17 -0.97 20.82 26.64
CA TRP A 17 -1.31 19.99 25.47
C TRP A 17 -0.36 20.25 24.29
N LYS A 18 0.02 21.52 24.06
CA LYS A 18 1.03 21.89 23.06
C LYS A 18 2.42 21.35 23.42
N CYS A 19 2.83 21.43 24.69
CA CYS A 19 4.10 20.83 25.15
C CYS A 19 4.13 19.31 24.98
N LEU A 20 3.02 18.60 25.22
CA LEU A 20 2.96 17.14 25.04
C LEU A 20 3.08 16.72 23.57
N LEU A 21 2.50 17.51 22.65
CA LEU A 21 2.69 17.34 21.21
C LEU A 21 4.15 17.64 20.80
N LEU A 22 4.74 18.73 21.29
CA LEU A 22 6.15 19.04 21.08
C LEU A 22 7.08 17.91 21.55
N LEU A 23 6.80 17.28 22.70
CA LEU A 23 7.62 16.17 23.22
C LEU A 23 7.61 14.93 22.32
N MET A 24 6.56 14.73 21.50
CA MET A 24 6.50 13.68 20.46
C MET A 24 7.18 14.10 19.14
N CYS A 25 7.39 15.38 18.91
CA CYS A 25 8.00 15.92 17.69
C CYS A 25 9.51 16.17 17.79
N VAL A 26 10.11 16.11 18.99
CA VAL A 26 11.54 16.38 19.19
C VAL A 26 12.39 15.16 18.86
N LEU A 27 13.22 15.29 17.83
CA LEU A 27 14.31 14.37 17.42
C LEU A 27 13.92 12.98 16.89
N VAL A 28 12.88 12.91 16.04
CA VAL A 28 12.82 11.85 15.01
C VAL A 28 13.90 12.14 13.95
N ARG A 29 15.13 11.71 14.24
CA ARG A 29 16.24 11.64 13.25
C ARG A 29 15.86 10.61 12.17
N SER A 30 16.14 10.87 10.90
CA SER A 30 15.85 9.93 9.80
C SER A 30 17.08 9.15 9.38
N SER A 31 16.94 7.86 9.05
CA SER A 31 17.92 7.17 8.21
C SER A 31 17.75 7.63 6.76
N PRO A 32 18.69 8.40 6.18
CA PRO A 32 18.60 8.83 4.79
C PRO A 32 18.81 7.61 3.86
N PRO A 33 18.28 7.63 2.62
CA PRO A 33 18.52 6.55 1.67
C PRO A 33 20.02 6.29 1.43
N GLU A 34 20.37 5.01 1.34
CA GLU A 34 21.74 4.57 1.09
C GLU A 34 22.27 5.05 -0.27
N ASN A 35 23.57 4.88 -0.52
CA ASN A 35 24.13 5.10 -1.84
C ASN A 35 23.53 4.08 -2.84
N PRO A 36 23.02 4.49 -4.02
CA PRO A 36 22.56 3.56 -5.04
C PRO A 36 23.70 2.67 -5.60
N ILE A 37 24.96 3.11 -5.49
CA ILE A 37 26.14 2.33 -5.86
C ILE A 37 26.65 1.57 -4.63
N ARG A 38 26.91 0.26 -4.81
CA ARG A 38 27.66 -0.56 -3.84
C ARG A 38 28.81 -1.26 -4.55
N CYS A 39 30.04 -1.07 -4.05
CA CYS A 39 31.23 -1.72 -4.59
C CYS A 39 31.84 -2.66 -3.55
N THR A 40 32.27 -3.84 -3.98
CA THR A 40 33.05 -4.79 -3.16
C THR A 40 34.35 -5.13 -3.89
N THR A 41 35.45 -5.20 -3.14
CA THR A 41 36.77 -5.54 -3.67
C THR A 41 37.22 -6.87 -3.08
N PHE A 42 37.60 -7.82 -3.94
CA PHE A 42 38.05 -9.15 -3.55
C PHE A 42 39.18 -9.59 -4.47
N ASN A 43 40.31 -10.03 -3.89
CA ASN A 43 41.53 -10.41 -4.62
C ASN A 43 41.91 -9.41 -5.74
N SER A 44 41.99 -8.13 -5.38
CA SER A 44 42.27 -6.99 -6.29
C SER A 44 41.27 -6.75 -7.44
N SER A 45 40.19 -7.54 -7.55
CA SER A 45 39.05 -7.25 -8.42
C SER A 45 37.99 -6.50 -7.63
N THR A 46 37.72 -5.25 -8.00
CA THR A 46 36.49 -4.56 -7.62
C THR A 46 35.34 -5.06 -8.50
N LYS A 47 34.14 -5.10 -7.92
CA LYS A 47 32.86 -5.25 -8.63
C LYS A 47 31.84 -4.32 -7.98
N CYS A 48 31.14 -3.55 -8.80
CA CYS A 48 30.09 -2.65 -8.34
C CYS A 48 28.71 -3.12 -8.83
N THR A 49 27.71 -2.96 -7.99
CA THR A 49 26.30 -3.04 -8.36
C THR A 49 25.66 -1.68 -8.21
N ILE A 50 24.65 -1.41 -9.04
CA ILE A 50 23.78 -0.24 -8.89
C ILE A 50 22.31 -0.67 -8.97
N THR A 51 21.50 -0.06 -8.11
CA THR A 51 20.03 -0.14 -8.12
C THR A 51 19.42 1.25 -8.12
N ASN A 52 18.16 1.35 -8.54
CA ASN A 52 17.37 2.55 -8.28
C ASN A 52 17.03 2.65 -6.77
N SER A 53 16.44 3.79 -6.37
CA SER A 53 15.98 4.05 -4.99
C SER A 53 15.02 3.02 -4.40
N TYR A 54 14.38 2.21 -5.24
CA TYR A 54 13.45 1.13 -4.88
C TYR A 54 14.14 -0.24 -4.75
N GLY A 55 15.46 -0.30 -4.95
CA GLY A 55 16.26 -1.53 -4.94
C GLY A 55 16.06 -2.46 -6.15
N ALA A 56 15.25 -2.07 -7.14
CA ALA A 56 14.93 -2.92 -8.30
C ALA A 56 14.39 -2.15 -9.52
N PHE A 57 15.06 -2.31 -10.66
CA PHE A 57 14.59 -1.87 -11.98
C PHE A 57 13.33 -2.63 -12.46
N PRO A 58 12.65 -2.20 -13.55
CA PRO A 58 11.36 -2.79 -13.97
C PRO A 58 11.43 -4.28 -14.28
N ASP A 59 12.48 -4.76 -14.95
CA ASP A 59 12.67 -6.18 -15.27
C ASP A 59 13.30 -7.01 -14.13
N ARG A 60 13.64 -6.33 -13.02
CA ARG A 60 14.29 -6.85 -11.81
C ARG A 60 15.74 -7.32 -11.99
N SER A 61 16.43 -6.99 -13.08
CA SER A 61 17.88 -7.24 -13.14
C SER A 61 18.62 -6.32 -12.18
N THR A 62 19.68 -6.84 -11.55
CA THR A 62 20.77 -6.01 -11.02
C THR A 62 21.53 -5.39 -12.21
N CYS A 63 21.99 -4.15 -12.07
CA CYS A 63 22.95 -3.56 -12.99
C CYS A 63 24.35 -3.57 -12.35
N ARG A 64 25.38 -3.77 -13.16
CA ARG A 64 26.76 -4.03 -12.70
C ARG A 64 27.76 -3.13 -13.42
N ALA A 65 28.94 -3.04 -12.83
CA ALA A 65 30.12 -2.36 -13.34
C ALA A 65 31.37 -2.96 -12.67
N ALA A 66 32.56 -2.78 -13.25
CA ALA A 66 33.79 -3.25 -12.62
C ALA A 66 34.27 -2.29 -11.52
N ASP A 67 33.96 -1.00 -11.63
CA ASP A 67 34.29 0.05 -10.67
C ASP A 67 33.28 1.21 -10.72
N ALA A 68 33.46 2.16 -9.80
CA ALA A 68 32.76 3.43 -9.77
C ALA A 68 33.72 4.53 -9.31
N VAL A 69 33.62 5.73 -9.91
CA VAL A 69 34.43 6.91 -9.58
C VAL A 69 33.55 8.09 -9.21
N TYR A 70 34.09 8.98 -8.37
CA TYR A 70 33.35 10.07 -7.72
C TYR A 70 34.13 11.38 -7.89
N PRO A 71 34.22 11.95 -9.11
CA PRO A 71 34.95 13.19 -9.35
C PRO A 71 34.40 14.35 -8.52
N THR A 72 35.31 15.19 -8.04
CA THR A 72 35.09 16.38 -7.21
C THR A 72 35.25 17.68 -8.01
N THR A 73 35.87 17.62 -9.19
CA THR A 73 36.02 18.75 -10.13
C THR A 73 35.77 18.33 -11.59
N GLU A 74 35.64 19.32 -12.48
CA GLU A 74 35.49 19.04 -13.92
C GLU A 74 36.77 18.45 -14.52
N GLU A 75 37.96 18.82 -14.03
CA GLU A 75 39.26 18.31 -14.49
C GLU A 75 39.43 16.82 -14.16
N GLU A 76 38.99 16.39 -12.97
CA GLU A 76 38.93 14.97 -12.61
C GLU A 76 37.93 14.21 -13.51
N LEU A 77 36.77 14.81 -13.78
CA LEU A 77 35.76 14.24 -14.67
C LEU A 77 36.26 14.11 -16.12
N VAL A 78 36.97 15.12 -16.65
CA VAL A 78 37.63 15.07 -17.96
C VAL A 78 38.67 13.95 -17.99
N SER A 79 39.51 13.85 -16.96
CA SER A 79 40.53 12.81 -16.84
C SER A 79 39.93 11.39 -16.82
N VAL A 80 38.81 11.21 -16.10
CA VAL A 80 38.03 9.98 -16.06
C VAL A 80 37.47 9.61 -17.44
N VAL A 81 36.80 10.56 -18.12
CA VAL A 81 36.20 10.33 -19.44
C VAL A 81 37.27 10.08 -20.50
N ALA A 82 38.42 10.76 -20.43
CA ALA A 82 39.55 10.55 -21.32
C ALA A 82 40.15 9.14 -21.15
N MET A 83 40.41 8.71 -19.91
CA MET A 83 40.93 7.36 -19.62
C MET A 83 39.96 6.26 -20.09
N ALA A 84 38.66 6.43 -19.82
CA ALA A 84 37.65 5.47 -20.26
C ALA A 84 37.51 5.42 -21.79
N THR A 85 37.53 6.58 -22.46
CA THR A 85 37.46 6.68 -23.93
C THR A 85 38.68 6.08 -24.60
N LYS A 86 39.89 6.35 -24.09
CA LYS A 86 41.14 5.72 -24.54
C LYS A 86 41.09 4.19 -24.47
N ASN A 87 40.41 3.66 -23.48
CA ASN A 87 40.27 2.22 -23.25
C ASN A 87 38.99 1.62 -23.88
N GLY A 88 38.25 2.36 -24.71
CA GLY A 88 37.01 1.91 -25.35
C GLY A 88 35.90 1.51 -24.36
N ARG A 89 35.93 2.04 -23.14
CA ARG A 89 35.16 1.53 -22.00
C ARG A 89 33.79 2.20 -21.88
N LYS A 90 32.73 1.38 -21.77
CA LYS A 90 31.36 1.82 -21.51
C LYS A 90 31.25 2.62 -20.20
N MET A 91 30.52 3.72 -20.22
CA MET A 91 30.33 4.66 -19.11
C MET A 91 28.85 4.94 -18.86
N LYS A 92 28.46 5.15 -17.59
CA LYS A 92 27.15 5.73 -17.23
C LYS A 92 27.25 6.67 -16.05
N VAL A 93 26.38 7.69 -16.04
CA VAL A 93 26.34 8.75 -15.02
C VAL A 93 25.31 8.41 -13.94
N ALA A 94 25.76 8.30 -12.70
CA ALA A 94 24.93 8.04 -11.53
C ALA A 94 24.71 9.32 -10.71
N THR A 95 23.49 9.49 -10.20
CA THR A 95 23.12 10.60 -9.30
C THR A 95 22.96 10.10 -7.87
N ARG A 96 23.14 10.99 -6.88
CA ARG A 96 23.21 10.65 -5.44
C ARG A 96 22.10 9.75 -4.90
N PHE A 97 20.91 9.78 -5.50
CA PHE A 97 19.73 9.04 -5.02
C PHE A 97 19.18 8.01 -6.01
N GLY A 98 19.73 7.91 -7.23
CA GLY A 98 19.35 6.87 -8.22
C GLY A 98 17.85 6.76 -8.50
N HIS A 99 17.07 7.85 -8.40
CA HIS A 99 15.60 7.78 -8.30
C HIS A 99 14.85 7.55 -9.62
N SER A 100 15.56 7.41 -10.74
CA SER A 100 14.94 7.00 -12.01
C SER A 100 14.45 5.55 -11.90
N ILE A 101 13.16 5.33 -12.17
CA ILE A 101 12.62 3.96 -12.26
C ILE A 101 13.34 3.14 -13.35
N PRO A 102 13.54 3.64 -14.59
CA PRO A 102 14.18 2.87 -15.65
C PRO A 102 15.72 2.85 -15.59
N LYS A 103 16.32 2.00 -16.44
CA LYS A 103 17.75 1.63 -16.48
C LYS A 103 18.69 2.67 -17.12
N LEU A 104 18.40 3.97 -17.04
CA LEU A 104 19.23 5.02 -17.65
C LEU A 104 20.71 4.94 -17.22
N VAL A 105 20.96 4.58 -15.97
CA VAL A 105 22.29 4.45 -15.34
C VAL A 105 22.98 3.10 -15.56
N CYS A 106 22.31 2.12 -16.20
CA CYS A 106 22.89 0.79 -16.38
C CYS A 106 23.82 0.76 -17.61
N ALA A 107 25.09 0.42 -17.40
CA ALA A 107 26.04 0.09 -18.46
C ALA A 107 25.80 -1.33 -18.99
N ASP A 108 26.40 -1.65 -20.15
CA ASP A 108 26.33 -2.99 -20.73
C ASP A 108 27.31 -3.96 -20.02
N GLY A 109 26.79 -5.08 -19.52
CA GLY A 109 27.58 -6.13 -18.88
C GLY A 109 28.29 -5.71 -17.58
N ASP A 110 29.28 -6.51 -17.18
CA ASP A 110 29.97 -6.36 -15.88
C ASP A 110 31.24 -5.49 -15.98
N GLN A 111 31.57 -4.93 -17.15
CA GLN A 111 32.83 -4.21 -17.43
C GLN A 111 32.70 -2.68 -17.53
N GLY A 112 31.47 -2.15 -17.49
CA GLY A 112 31.23 -0.70 -17.52
C GLY A 112 31.87 0.05 -16.32
N LEU A 113 31.96 1.37 -16.46
CA LEU A 113 32.38 2.34 -15.45
C LEU A 113 31.16 3.18 -15.01
N LEU A 114 30.96 3.33 -13.70
CA LEU A 114 29.99 4.28 -13.14
C LEU A 114 30.68 5.58 -12.75
N ILE A 115 30.17 6.71 -13.23
CA ILE A 115 30.62 8.06 -12.88
C ILE A 115 29.56 8.68 -11.98
N SER A 116 29.83 8.78 -10.68
CA SER A 116 28.91 9.38 -9.69
C SER A 116 29.10 10.89 -9.62
N THR A 117 28.03 11.66 -9.79
CA THR A 117 28.07 13.12 -9.59
C THR A 117 27.93 13.52 -8.11
N GLU A 118 28.03 12.58 -7.16
CA GLU A 118 27.78 12.83 -5.74
C GLU A 118 28.67 13.91 -5.11
N TYR A 119 29.93 14.02 -5.51
CA TYR A 119 30.86 15.04 -4.99
C TYR A 119 31.09 16.24 -5.93
N LEU A 120 30.58 16.17 -7.17
CA LEU A 120 30.53 17.29 -8.11
C LEU A 120 29.30 18.15 -7.81
N ASN A 121 29.23 18.69 -6.58
CA ASN A 121 28.00 19.19 -5.95
C ASN A 121 28.06 20.65 -5.46
N ARG A 122 28.95 21.46 -6.03
CA ARG A 122 29.20 22.84 -5.60
C ARG A 122 28.30 23.86 -6.31
N THR A 123 27.86 24.86 -5.56
CA THR A 123 27.32 26.12 -6.12
C THR A 123 28.51 27.00 -6.50
N LEU A 124 28.72 27.24 -7.80
CA LEU A 124 29.96 27.83 -8.32
C LEU A 124 29.91 29.36 -8.39
N HIS A 125 28.75 29.93 -8.68
CA HIS A 125 28.56 31.38 -8.80
C HIS A 125 27.07 31.73 -8.71
N ILE A 126 26.73 32.78 -7.95
CA ILE A 126 25.41 33.41 -7.97
C ILE A 126 25.61 34.87 -8.31
N ASN A 127 24.80 35.40 -9.23
CA ASN A 127 24.77 36.80 -9.59
C ASN A 127 23.33 37.31 -9.41
N GLU A 128 23.12 38.07 -8.34
CA GLU A 128 21.80 38.53 -7.89
C GLU A 128 21.17 39.52 -8.88
N SER A 129 21.95 40.50 -9.36
CA SER A 129 21.44 41.57 -10.24
C SER A 129 21.01 41.08 -11.62
N SER A 130 21.62 40.02 -12.14
CA SER A 130 21.16 39.34 -13.36
C SER A 130 20.24 38.15 -13.09
N GLY A 131 20.02 37.75 -11.84
CA GLY A 131 19.23 36.57 -11.47
C GLY A 131 19.78 35.28 -12.08
N MET A 132 21.09 35.04 -11.97
CA MET A 132 21.80 33.93 -12.63
C MET A 132 22.56 33.07 -11.62
N MET A 133 22.46 31.75 -11.74
CA MET A 133 23.10 30.81 -10.82
C MET A 133 23.76 29.66 -11.57
N ARG A 134 25.07 29.49 -11.38
CA ARG A 134 25.89 28.41 -11.98
C ARG A 134 26.22 27.36 -10.92
N VAL A 135 25.90 26.12 -11.23
CA VAL A 135 25.96 24.97 -10.32
C VAL A 135 26.56 23.75 -11.00
N GLU A 136 27.27 22.93 -10.24
CA GLU A 136 27.66 21.60 -10.67
C GLU A 136 26.47 20.62 -10.65
N THR A 137 26.46 19.61 -11.52
CA THR A 137 25.27 18.76 -11.71
C THR A 137 24.94 17.78 -10.58
N GLY A 138 25.84 17.60 -9.61
CA GLY A 138 25.59 16.91 -8.35
C GLY A 138 24.76 17.69 -7.34
N VAL A 139 24.66 19.03 -7.49
CA VAL A 139 23.85 19.89 -6.62
C VAL A 139 22.43 19.32 -6.52
N THR A 140 21.96 19.13 -5.28
CA THR A 140 20.60 18.62 -5.03
C THR A 140 19.56 19.72 -5.26
N LEU A 141 18.33 19.35 -5.62
CA LEU A 141 17.24 20.30 -5.79
C LEU A 141 16.94 21.06 -4.49
N LYS A 142 17.11 20.41 -3.32
CA LYS A 142 17.07 21.10 -2.03
C LYS A 142 18.12 22.21 -1.94
N GLN A 143 19.39 21.87 -2.18
CA GLN A 143 20.51 22.81 -2.11
C GLN A 143 20.35 23.95 -3.11
N LEU A 144 19.92 23.67 -4.34
CA LEU A 144 19.62 24.68 -5.37
C LEU A 144 18.56 25.68 -4.89
N ILE A 145 17.47 25.18 -4.29
CA ILE A 145 16.37 26.01 -3.76
C ILE A 145 16.83 26.82 -2.52
N GLU A 146 17.64 26.22 -1.65
CA GLU A 146 18.16 26.87 -0.44
C GLU A 146 19.22 27.94 -0.76
N ASP A 147 20.16 27.67 -1.66
CA ASP A 147 21.22 28.60 -2.07
C ASP A 147 20.67 29.77 -2.90
N ALA A 148 19.72 29.52 -3.82
CA ALA A 148 19.00 30.58 -4.52
C ALA A 148 18.29 31.53 -3.52
N ALA A 149 17.58 30.96 -2.54
CA ALA A 149 16.83 31.76 -1.57
C ALA A 149 17.70 32.57 -0.62
N LYS A 150 18.92 32.11 -0.28
CA LYS A 150 19.91 32.89 0.48
C LYS A 150 20.32 34.17 -0.27
N ALA A 151 20.42 34.09 -1.59
CA ALA A 151 20.75 35.20 -2.49
C ALA A 151 19.51 36.01 -2.95
N GLY A 152 18.36 35.87 -2.28
CA GLY A 152 17.15 36.60 -2.64
C GLY A 152 16.53 36.20 -3.98
N LEU A 153 16.86 35.01 -4.51
CA LEU A 153 16.36 34.46 -5.77
C LEU A 153 15.44 33.24 -5.57
N ALA A 154 14.75 32.86 -6.63
CA ALA A 154 13.86 31.71 -6.72
C ALA A 154 14.07 30.96 -8.04
N LEU A 155 14.18 29.62 -7.95
CA LEU A 155 13.98 28.73 -9.09
C LEU A 155 12.48 28.72 -9.45
N PRO A 156 12.05 29.19 -10.64
CA PRO A 156 10.63 29.46 -10.87
C PRO A 156 9.74 28.22 -10.74
N TYR A 157 10.13 27.11 -11.37
CA TYR A 157 9.39 25.84 -11.32
C TYR A 157 10.32 24.66 -11.01
N ALA A 158 9.82 23.66 -10.27
CA ALA A 158 10.56 22.47 -9.93
C ALA A 158 9.62 21.29 -9.58
N PRO A 159 10.11 20.04 -9.65
CA PRO A 159 9.43 18.87 -9.07
C PRO A 159 9.31 18.97 -7.54
N TYR A 160 8.27 18.35 -6.97
CA TYR A 160 7.93 18.51 -5.55
C TYR A 160 8.79 17.72 -4.55
N TRP A 161 9.79 16.96 -5.02
CA TRP A 161 10.62 16.09 -4.19
C TRP A 161 12.11 16.46 -4.26
N TRP A 162 12.71 16.72 -3.11
CA TRP A 162 14.07 17.26 -2.96
C TRP A 162 15.23 16.38 -3.45
N GLY A 163 15.05 15.06 -3.54
CA GLY A 163 16.14 14.09 -3.79
C GLY A 163 16.56 13.93 -5.25
N LEU A 164 16.31 14.93 -6.09
CA LEU A 164 16.81 15.01 -7.46
C LEU A 164 18.11 15.82 -7.45
N THR A 165 19.10 15.46 -8.26
CA THR A 165 20.24 16.34 -8.57
C THR A 165 19.98 17.10 -9.86
N VAL A 166 20.67 18.24 -10.08
CA VAL A 166 20.56 19.02 -11.33
C VAL A 166 20.81 18.15 -12.57
N GLY A 167 21.82 17.27 -12.53
CA GLY A 167 22.07 16.29 -13.60
C GLY A 167 20.94 15.28 -13.81
N GLY A 168 20.21 14.93 -12.75
CA GLY A 168 19.00 14.10 -12.85
C GLY A 168 17.79 14.84 -13.44
N LEU A 169 17.66 16.14 -13.15
CA LEU A 169 16.62 17.00 -13.74
C LEU A 169 16.85 17.12 -15.26
N MET A 170 18.07 17.49 -15.67
CA MET A 170 18.49 17.59 -17.08
C MET A 170 18.51 16.23 -17.79
N GLY A 171 18.87 15.15 -17.09
CA GLY A 171 18.90 13.81 -17.65
C GLY A 171 17.51 13.23 -17.95
N THR A 172 16.45 13.73 -17.32
CA THR A 172 15.09 13.15 -17.45
C THR A 172 14.00 14.12 -17.89
N GLY A 173 14.30 15.40 -18.09
CA GLY A 173 13.33 16.42 -18.48
C GLY A 173 12.33 16.75 -17.37
N ALA A 174 12.81 16.82 -16.13
CA ALA A 174 11.97 16.95 -14.95
C ALA A 174 11.34 18.35 -14.81
N HIS A 175 10.10 18.40 -14.32
CA HIS A 175 9.25 19.58 -14.32
C HIS A 175 8.35 19.67 -13.07
N GLY A 176 7.85 20.88 -12.77
CA GLY A 176 6.81 21.15 -11.79
C GLY A 176 5.39 21.05 -12.36
N SER A 177 4.59 22.10 -12.19
CA SER A 177 3.28 22.26 -12.84
C SER A 177 3.00 23.74 -13.17
N SER A 178 2.66 24.06 -14.43
CA SER A 178 2.24 25.38 -14.94
C SER A 178 1.97 25.37 -16.46
N LEU A 179 1.05 26.23 -16.93
CA LEU A 179 0.92 26.64 -18.35
C LEU A 179 1.48 28.06 -18.64
N TRP A 180 2.08 28.74 -17.66
CA TRP A 180 2.40 30.16 -17.73
C TRP A 180 3.85 30.44 -18.15
N GLY A 181 4.07 31.48 -18.95
CA GLY A 181 5.41 31.94 -19.35
C GLY A 181 6.17 30.90 -20.18
N LYS A 182 7.30 30.39 -19.67
CA LYS A 182 7.99 29.23 -20.27
C LYS A 182 7.41 27.88 -19.79
N GLY A 183 6.57 27.89 -18.76
CA GLY A 183 6.00 26.73 -18.08
C GLY A 183 6.99 25.96 -17.22
N SER A 184 6.62 24.73 -16.84
CA SER A 184 7.12 24.13 -15.60
C SER A 184 8.42 23.31 -15.69
N SER A 185 9.02 23.18 -16.86
CA SER A 185 10.22 22.38 -17.14
C SER A 185 11.51 23.06 -16.70
N VAL A 186 12.32 22.40 -15.84
CA VAL A 186 13.54 23.02 -15.28
C VAL A 186 14.57 23.33 -16.37
N HIS A 187 14.69 22.46 -17.38
CA HIS A 187 15.68 22.61 -18.47
C HIS A 187 15.38 23.80 -19.42
N ASP A 188 14.18 24.36 -19.42
CA ASP A 188 13.83 25.56 -20.21
C ASP A 188 14.27 26.88 -19.52
N TYR A 189 14.71 26.80 -18.26
CA TYR A 189 15.36 27.88 -17.51
C TYR A 189 16.90 27.82 -17.58
N VAL A 190 17.46 26.78 -18.22
CA VAL A 190 18.90 26.70 -18.49
C VAL A 190 19.25 27.56 -19.70
N VAL A 191 20.22 28.45 -19.49
CA VAL A 191 20.72 29.40 -20.52
C VAL A 191 22.16 29.10 -20.95
N GLN A 192 22.90 28.31 -20.17
CA GLN A 192 24.19 27.74 -20.55
C GLN A 192 24.40 26.41 -19.81
N LEU A 193 25.12 25.46 -20.41
CA LEU A 193 25.63 24.27 -19.72
C LEU A 193 27.02 23.86 -20.25
N ARG A 194 27.75 23.08 -19.45
CA ARG A 194 29.00 22.43 -19.84
C ARG A 194 28.80 20.92 -19.89
N ILE A 195 29.33 20.26 -20.91
CA ILE A 195 29.25 18.80 -21.05
C ILE A 195 30.61 18.20 -21.42
N VAL A 196 31.06 17.25 -20.61
CA VAL A 196 32.25 16.43 -20.82
C VAL A 196 31.84 15.20 -21.64
N THR A 197 32.58 14.93 -22.71
CA THR A 197 32.19 13.96 -23.74
C THR A 197 33.43 13.24 -24.29
N PRO A 198 33.26 12.05 -24.92
CA PRO A 198 34.33 11.42 -25.68
C PRO A 198 34.90 12.35 -26.76
N ALA A 199 36.18 12.16 -27.08
CA ALA A 199 36.84 12.83 -28.18
C ALA A 199 37.94 11.95 -28.78
N GLU A 200 38.60 12.42 -29.84
CA GLU A 200 39.68 11.68 -30.49
C GLU A 200 41.01 11.81 -29.74
N HIS A 201 42.02 11.04 -30.14
CA HIS A 201 43.36 11.11 -29.56
C HIS A 201 43.96 12.53 -29.63
N ALA A 202 43.70 13.26 -30.72
CA ALA A 202 44.16 14.63 -30.92
C ALA A 202 43.56 15.64 -29.92
N ASP A 203 42.39 15.34 -29.34
CA ASP A 203 41.75 16.11 -28.28
C ASP A 203 42.15 15.64 -26.86
N GLY A 204 43.00 14.62 -26.73
CA GLY A 204 43.29 13.98 -25.44
C GLY A 204 42.17 13.04 -24.95
N TYR A 205 41.39 12.46 -25.87
CA TYR A 205 40.29 11.49 -25.62
C TYR A 205 39.04 12.01 -24.91
N ALA A 206 39.00 13.24 -24.38
CA ALA A 206 37.78 13.88 -23.89
C ALA A 206 37.77 15.38 -24.17
N ARG A 207 36.61 15.92 -24.54
CA ARG A 207 36.45 17.36 -24.82
C ARG A 207 35.27 17.94 -24.03
N VAL A 208 35.54 19.01 -23.29
CA VAL A 208 34.51 19.85 -22.66
C VAL A 208 33.86 20.72 -23.74
N ARG A 209 32.53 20.71 -23.84
CA ARG A 209 31.77 21.60 -24.72
C ARG A 209 30.97 22.58 -23.88
N ASN A 210 31.16 23.87 -24.11
CA ASN A 210 30.30 24.94 -23.59
C ASN A 210 29.13 25.10 -24.55
N LEU A 211 27.89 25.10 -24.06
CA LEU A 211 26.68 25.15 -24.89
C LEU A 211 25.70 26.18 -24.35
N ASP A 212 25.19 27.03 -25.24
CA ASP A 212 24.18 28.06 -24.99
C ASP A 212 23.30 28.26 -26.24
N ASP A 213 22.50 29.34 -26.27
CA ASP A 213 21.59 29.64 -27.39
C ASP A 213 22.29 30.09 -28.70
N TYR A 214 23.62 30.17 -28.77
CA TYR A 214 24.37 30.21 -30.04
C TYR A 214 24.55 28.78 -30.63
N ASN A 215 24.74 27.77 -29.78
CA ASN A 215 24.94 26.36 -30.18
C ASN A 215 23.62 25.55 -30.20
N GLN A 216 22.53 26.14 -30.73
CA GLN A 216 21.14 25.66 -30.54
C GLN A 216 20.89 24.18 -30.86
N LEU A 217 21.55 23.61 -31.87
CA LEU A 217 21.42 22.20 -32.23
C LEU A 217 21.88 21.28 -31.10
N GLU A 218 23.03 21.59 -30.52
CA GLU A 218 23.67 20.81 -29.46
C GLU A 218 23.05 21.13 -28.10
N PHE A 219 22.79 22.41 -27.82
CA PHE A 219 22.22 22.86 -26.55
C PHE A 219 20.80 22.30 -26.31
N ASN A 220 19.94 22.30 -27.33
CA ASN A 220 18.58 21.73 -27.19
C ASN A 220 18.56 20.19 -27.20
N ALA A 221 19.61 19.53 -27.68
CA ALA A 221 19.81 18.09 -27.43
C ALA A 221 20.26 17.83 -25.98
N ALA A 222 21.21 18.61 -25.47
CA ALA A 222 21.76 18.47 -24.13
C ALA A 222 20.77 18.83 -23.01
N LYS A 223 19.76 19.68 -23.27
CA LYS A 223 18.71 20.05 -22.29
C LYS A 223 17.89 18.86 -21.78
N VAL A 224 17.71 17.79 -22.56
CA VAL A 224 17.13 16.51 -22.11
C VAL A 224 17.99 15.35 -22.64
N SER A 225 19.09 15.06 -21.95
CA SER A 225 20.21 14.28 -22.50
C SER A 225 20.13 12.76 -22.36
N LEU A 226 19.23 12.23 -21.52
CA LEU A 226 19.15 10.81 -21.11
C LEU A 226 20.47 10.20 -20.56
N GLY A 227 21.50 11.02 -20.30
CA GLY A 227 22.85 10.55 -19.97
C GLY A 227 23.58 9.81 -21.11
N VAL A 228 23.11 9.93 -22.37
CA VAL A 228 23.71 9.24 -23.54
C VAL A 228 24.60 10.13 -24.40
N LEU A 229 24.67 11.42 -24.10
CA LEU A 229 25.51 12.40 -24.82
C LEU A 229 26.89 12.61 -24.16
N GLY A 230 27.06 12.17 -22.91
CA GLY A 230 28.21 12.49 -22.06
C GLY A 230 27.76 12.90 -20.64
N VAL A 231 28.67 13.50 -19.89
CA VAL A 231 28.44 13.95 -18.50
C VAL A 231 28.30 15.46 -18.50
N ILE A 232 27.10 15.97 -18.20
CA ILE A 232 26.92 17.42 -17.96
C ILE A 232 27.63 17.74 -16.63
N SER A 233 28.59 18.65 -16.66
CA SER A 233 29.43 19.02 -15.52
C SER A 233 28.83 20.21 -14.75
N GLU A 234 28.53 21.28 -15.48
CA GLU A 234 27.94 22.52 -14.96
C GLU A 234 26.66 22.91 -15.71
N VAL A 235 25.80 23.64 -15.01
CA VAL A 235 24.58 24.25 -15.56
C VAL A 235 24.42 25.67 -15.02
N THR A 236 24.12 26.63 -15.89
CA THR A 236 23.74 28.00 -15.53
C THR A 236 22.24 28.20 -15.74
N LEU A 237 21.54 28.42 -14.63
CA LEU A 237 20.10 28.66 -14.55
C LEU A 237 19.79 30.15 -14.49
N LYS A 238 18.77 30.56 -15.25
CA LYS A 238 18.09 31.84 -15.07
C LYS A 238 17.03 31.70 -13.98
N LEU A 239 17.18 32.47 -12.92
CA LEU A 239 16.28 32.54 -11.77
C LEU A 239 15.45 33.84 -11.82
N GLU A 240 14.48 33.93 -10.91
CA GLU A 240 13.66 35.12 -10.66
C GLU A 240 13.94 35.68 -9.25
N PRO A 241 13.60 36.95 -8.94
CA PRO A 241 13.62 37.45 -7.57
C PRO A 241 12.72 36.61 -6.66
N LEU A 242 13.12 36.39 -5.40
CA LEU A 242 12.35 35.58 -4.44
C LEU A 242 10.96 36.18 -4.22
N PHE A 243 9.92 35.35 -4.35
CA PHE A 243 8.52 35.75 -4.22
C PHE A 243 7.76 34.88 -3.20
N LYS A 244 6.54 35.32 -2.87
CA LYS A 244 5.58 34.57 -2.04
C LYS A 244 4.45 33.98 -2.88
N ARG A 245 3.91 32.86 -2.42
CA ARG A 245 2.72 32.20 -2.98
C ARG A 245 1.61 32.08 -1.94
N SER A 246 0.37 32.03 -2.42
CA SER A 246 -0.83 31.69 -1.67
C SER A 246 -1.42 30.41 -2.24
N VAL A 247 -1.50 29.36 -1.41
CA VAL A 247 -1.95 28.02 -1.82
C VAL A 247 -3.25 27.66 -1.12
N THR A 248 -4.23 27.12 -1.87
CA THR A 248 -5.52 26.64 -1.38
C THR A 248 -5.94 25.37 -2.12
N TYR A 249 -6.27 24.30 -1.39
CA TYR A 249 -6.92 23.13 -1.98
C TYR A 249 -8.44 23.20 -1.85
N ILE A 250 -9.16 23.02 -2.96
CA ILE A 250 -10.63 22.92 -3.00
C ILE A 250 -11.02 21.52 -3.45
N GLU A 251 -11.84 20.83 -2.65
CA GLU A 251 -12.46 19.56 -3.02
C GLU A 251 -13.69 19.82 -3.91
N LYS A 252 -13.74 19.21 -5.10
CA LYS A 252 -14.91 19.21 -5.99
C LYS A 252 -15.30 17.78 -6.37
N SER A 253 -16.50 17.64 -6.95
CA SER A 253 -16.86 16.47 -7.77
C SER A 253 -15.85 16.31 -8.92
N ASP A 254 -15.70 15.10 -9.46
CA ASP A 254 -14.98 14.88 -10.73
C ASP A 254 -15.90 14.86 -11.97
N SER A 255 -17.19 15.13 -11.78
CA SER A 255 -18.22 15.06 -12.84
C SER A 255 -18.00 16.01 -14.02
N ASP A 256 -17.38 17.17 -13.79
CA ASP A 256 -17.03 18.19 -14.80
C ASP A 256 -15.51 18.33 -14.98
N LEU A 257 -14.72 17.37 -14.48
CA LEU A 257 -13.26 17.42 -14.53
C LEU A 257 -12.71 17.52 -15.96
N ALA A 258 -13.33 16.83 -16.92
CA ALA A 258 -12.92 16.85 -18.32
C ALA A 258 -13.08 18.25 -18.95
N GLU A 259 -14.07 19.01 -18.50
CA GLU A 259 -14.40 20.35 -18.98
C GLU A 259 -13.57 21.43 -18.27
N GLN A 260 -13.37 21.31 -16.95
CA GLN A 260 -12.67 22.31 -16.13
C GLN A 260 -11.14 22.25 -16.26
N VAL A 261 -10.56 21.07 -16.49
CA VAL A 261 -9.11 20.84 -16.37
C VAL A 261 -8.24 21.76 -17.23
N ILE A 262 -8.61 22.04 -18.48
CA ILE A 262 -7.78 22.89 -19.36
C ILE A 262 -7.78 24.34 -18.86
N GLU A 263 -8.93 24.81 -18.38
CA GLU A 263 -9.13 26.20 -18.01
C GLU A 263 -8.54 26.51 -16.62
N PHE A 264 -8.66 25.59 -15.67
CA PHE A 264 -8.05 25.72 -14.35
C PHE A 264 -6.52 25.92 -14.40
N GLY A 265 -5.83 25.25 -15.32
CA GLY A 265 -4.38 25.40 -15.53
C GLY A 265 -3.95 26.71 -16.17
N LYS A 266 -4.89 27.49 -16.72
CA LYS A 266 -4.66 28.86 -17.17
C LYS A 266 -4.97 29.87 -16.07
N GLN A 267 -5.92 29.56 -15.18
CA GLN A 267 -6.38 30.48 -14.14
C GLN A 267 -5.38 30.65 -12.98
N HIS A 268 -4.58 29.63 -12.68
CA HIS A 268 -3.60 29.69 -11.59
C HIS A 268 -2.18 29.33 -12.08
N GLU A 269 -1.17 30.07 -11.62
CA GLU A 269 0.20 29.95 -12.18
C GLU A 269 0.86 28.61 -11.85
N PHE A 270 0.70 28.12 -10.62
CA PHE A 270 1.29 26.87 -10.13
C PHE A 270 0.23 25.77 -9.94
N ALA A 271 -0.88 25.84 -10.68
CA ALA A 271 -2.02 24.92 -10.59
C ALA A 271 -1.59 23.45 -10.63
N ASP A 272 -2.23 22.58 -9.85
CA ASP A 272 -2.34 21.16 -10.16
C ASP A 272 -3.64 20.56 -9.58
N LEU A 273 -3.91 19.30 -9.91
CA LEU A 273 -5.03 18.56 -9.34
C LEU A 273 -4.60 17.20 -8.82
N ILE A 274 -5.26 16.75 -7.76
CA ILE A 274 -5.22 15.36 -7.31
C ILE A 274 -6.60 14.75 -7.57
N TRP A 275 -6.69 13.86 -8.56
CA TRP A 275 -7.93 13.16 -8.90
C TRP A 275 -8.01 11.84 -8.11
N TYR A 276 -9.16 11.61 -7.44
CA TYR A 276 -9.49 10.39 -6.71
C TYR A 276 -10.69 9.71 -7.38
N PRO A 277 -10.49 8.94 -8.47
CA PRO A 277 -11.61 8.52 -9.32
C PRO A 277 -12.53 7.52 -8.60
N SER A 278 -11.98 6.68 -7.71
CA SER A 278 -12.79 5.75 -6.90
C SER A 278 -13.70 6.44 -5.89
N GLN A 279 -13.44 7.72 -5.63
CA GLN A 279 -14.19 8.58 -4.72
C GLN A 279 -15.09 9.59 -5.45
N ARG A 280 -15.02 9.66 -6.79
CA ARG A 280 -15.71 10.64 -7.66
C ARG A 280 -15.43 12.10 -7.28
N LYS A 281 -14.15 12.40 -7.04
CA LYS A 281 -13.69 13.71 -6.53
C LYS A 281 -12.35 14.11 -7.12
N ALA A 282 -12.13 15.40 -7.28
CA ALA A 282 -10.83 15.98 -7.56
C ALA A 282 -10.53 17.12 -6.57
N MET A 283 -9.28 17.18 -6.12
CA MET A 283 -8.73 18.28 -5.33
C MET A 283 -8.05 19.26 -6.29
N TYR A 284 -8.52 20.49 -6.34
CA TYR A 284 -7.97 21.56 -7.17
C TYR A 284 -7.02 22.41 -6.31
N ARG A 285 -5.73 22.50 -6.66
CA ARG A 285 -4.77 23.39 -5.97
C ARG A 285 -4.72 24.74 -6.66
N MET A 286 -5.42 25.72 -6.10
CA MET A 286 -5.25 27.14 -6.44
C MET A 286 -3.93 27.60 -5.83
N ASP A 287 -3.05 28.16 -6.64
CA ASP A 287 -1.65 28.35 -6.27
C ASP A 287 -1.01 29.47 -7.11
N ASP A 288 -0.91 30.66 -6.51
CA ASP A 288 -0.60 31.91 -7.21
C ASP A 288 0.40 32.76 -6.44
N ARG A 289 1.11 33.65 -7.14
CA ARG A 289 1.95 34.67 -6.51
C ARG A 289 1.11 35.67 -5.72
N VAL A 290 1.66 36.15 -4.62
CA VAL A 290 1.12 37.29 -3.86
C VAL A 290 2.20 38.35 -3.65
N PRO A 291 1.84 39.63 -3.41
CA PRO A 291 2.80 40.68 -3.11
C PRO A 291 3.79 40.28 -2.00
N TYR A 292 5.07 40.61 -2.17
CA TYR A 292 6.15 40.13 -1.30
C TYR A 292 5.95 40.46 0.18
N ASN A 293 5.33 41.62 0.45
CA ASN A 293 4.98 42.12 1.79
C ASN A 293 3.79 41.39 2.44
N THR A 294 3.07 40.51 1.74
CA THR A 294 1.94 39.75 2.30
C THR A 294 2.39 38.91 3.50
N SER A 295 1.66 38.98 4.60
CA SER A 295 1.99 38.24 5.82
C SER A 295 1.82 36.73 5.64
N GLY A 296 2.69 35.96 6.29
CA GLY A 296 2.74 34.50 6.16
C GLY A 296 4.17 33.96 6.08
N ASN A 297 4.37 32.80 6.72
CA ASN A 297 5.63 32.04 6.75
C ASN A 297 5.36 30.53 6.57
N ALA A 298 4.45 30.21 5.65
CA ALA A 298 4.05 28.84 5.38
C ALA A 298 5.23 27.94 4.94
N TRP A 299 5.02 26.64 5.07
CA TRP A 299 5.97 25.59 4.71
C TRP A 299 5.24 24.31 4.35
N ILE A 300 5.76 23.56 3.38
CA ILE A 300 5.29 22.21 3.01
C ILE A 300 6.29 21.15 3.46
N ASP A 301 5.79 20.08 4.07
CA ASP A 301 6.48 18.79 4.11
C ASP A 301 5.49 17.66 3.89
N PHE A 302 5.38 17.20 2.64
CA PHE A 302 4.36 16.26 2.22
C PHE A 302 4.50 14.92 2.98
N PRO A 303 3.43 14.36 3.60
CA PRO A 303 3.55 13.16 4.43
C PRO A 303 4.16 11.94 3.73
N GLY A 304 3.98 11.81 2.40
CA GLY A 304 4.64 10.76 1.62
C GLY A 304 6.17 10.87 1.51
N PHE A 305 6.76 12.03 1.86
CA PHE A 305 8.21 12.27 1.86
C PHE A 305 8.80 12.47 3.28
N GLN A 306 7.98 12.27 4.33
CA GLN A 306 8.40 12.34 5.73
C GLN A 306 9.09 11.05 6.20
N SER A 307 9.97 11.16 7.20
CA SER A 307 10.58 9.99 7.84
C SER A 307 9.53 9.21 8.62
N THR A 308 9.30 7.94 8.26
CA THR A 308 8.26 7.10 8.85
C THR A 308 8.88 5.93 9.62
N PRO A 309 8.35 5.54 10.80
CA PRO A 309 8.82 4.37 11.53
C PRO A 309 8.76 3.09 10.70
N SER A 310 9.88 2.36 10.62
CA SER A 310 10.03 1.21 9.74
C SER A 310 9.07 0.06 10.07
N VAL A 311 8.68 -0.07 11.35
CA VAL A 311 7.64 -1.00 11.80
C VAL A 311 6.26 -0.62 11.24
N ALA A 312 5.93 0.68 11.19
CA ALA A 312 4.67 1.15 10.60
C ALA A 312 4.64 0.94 9.08
N LEU A 313 5.75 1.21 8.39
CA LEU A 313 5.92 0.91 6.96
C LEU A 313 5.76 -0.60 6.67
N ALA A 314 6.35 -1.46 7.50
CA ALA A 314 6.20 -2.91 7.40
C ALA A 314 4.75 -3.38 7.61
N ILE A 315 4.03 -2.82 8.58
CA ILE A 315 2.61 -3.11 8.83
C ILE A 315 1.74 -2.63 7.66
N LEU A 316 1.96 -1.41 7.14
CA LEU A 316 1.23 -0.88 5.98
C LEU A 316 1.44 -1.76 4.74
N ARG A 317 2.67 -2.20 4.51
CA ARG A 317 3.01 -3.09 3.38
C ARG A 317 2.41 -4.49 3.55
N LEU A 318 2.47 -5.08 4.74
CA LEU A 318 1.82 -6.36 5.05
C LEU A 318 0.30 -6.28 4.90
N THR A 319 -0.32 -5.15 5.26
CA THR A 319 -1.77 -4.93 5.11
C THR A 319 -2.16 -4.88 3.64
N GLU A 320 -1.41 -4.15 2.80
CA GLU A 320 -1.69 -4.12 1.36
C GLU A 320 -1.42 -5.48 0.69
N GLU A 321 -0.34 -6.18 1.03
CA GLU A 321 -0.09 -7.55 0.54
C GLU A 321 -1.21 -8.52 0.96
N ALA A 322 -1.82 -8.33 2.14
CA ALA A 322 -2.97 -9.10 2.60
C ALA A 322 -4.26 -8.77 1.82
N GLU A 323 -4.51 -7.50 1.50
CA GLU A 323 -5.67 -7.08 0.69
C GLU A 323 -5.56 -7.55 -0.76
N GLU A 324 -4.39 -7.38 -1.38
CA GLU A 324 -4.06 -7.90 -2.72
C GLU A 324 -4.20 -9.43 -2.77
N SER A 325 -3.70 -10.15 -1.75
CA SER A 325 -3.77 -11.62 -1.72
C SER A 325 -5.18 -12.20 -1.56
N LYS A 326 -6.13 -11.40 -1.03
CA LYS A 326 -7.53 -11.78 -0.82
C LYS A 326 -8.48 -11.17 -1.85
N ALA A 327 -7.98 -10.34 -2.77
CA ALA A 327 -8.78 -9.46 -3.62
C ALA A 327 -9.77 -8.55 -2.84
N ASP A 328 -9.40 -8.13 -1.61
CA ASP A 328 -10.26 -7.34 -0.72
C ASP A 328 -10.28 -5.85 -1.12
N ALA A 329 -10.95 -5.59 -2.24
CA ALA A 329 -11.19 -4.26 -2.78
C ALA A 329 -11.92 -3.36 -1.77
N ASP A 330 -12.82 -3.91 -0.93
CA ASP A 330 -13.61 -3.13 0.02
C ASP A 330 -12.77 -2.62 1.19
N SER A 331 -11.84 -3.42 1.72
CA SER A 331 -10.87 -2.94 2.70
C SER A 331 -9.93 -1.91 2.09
N LYS A 332 -9.45 -2.15 0.86
CA LYS A 332 -8.59 -1.20 0.14
C LYS A 332 -9.28 0.15 -0.08
N CYS A 333 -10.56 0.16 -0.48
CA CYS A 333 -11.37 1.38 -0.62
C CYS A 333 -11.65 2.08 0.72
N ARG A 334 -11.85 1.35 1.83
CA ARG A 334 -12.00 1.95 3.17
C ARG A 334 -10.70 2.63 3.62
N ARG A 335 -9.55 1.99 3.40
CA ARG A 335 -8.21 2.57 3.68
C ARG A 335 -7.93 3.80 2.82
N ALA A 336 -8.23 3.75 1.52
CA ALA A 336 -8.06 4.88 0.61
C ALA A 336 -8.82 6.13 1.09
N LYS A 337 -10.12 5.98 1.39
CA LYS A 337 -10.95 7.08 1.93
C LYS A 337 -10.45 7.60 3.28
N LEU A 338 -9.82 6.77 4.10
CA LEU A 338 -9.19 7.20 5.35
C LEU A 338 -7.90 8.00 5.10
N ILE A 339 -7.06 7.57 4.15
CA ILE A 339 -5.80 8.25 3.79
C ILE A 339 -6.08 9.61 3.14
N THR A 340 -6.95 9.69 2.12
CA THR A 340 -7.31 10.97 1.48
C THR A 340 -7.97 11.93 2.47
N SER A 341 -8.83 11.42 3.37
CA SER A 341 -9.40 12.23 4.47
C SER A 341 -8.33 12.73 5.44
N ALA A 342 -7.33 11.91 5.79
CA ALA A 342 -6.25 12.29 6.68
C ALA A 342 -5.34 13.36 6.04
N LEU A 343 -4.91 13.16 4.80
CA LEU A 343 -4.11 14.13 4.03
C LEU A 343 -4.82 15.48 3.93
N ARG A 344 -6.12 15.48 3.58
CA ARG A 344 -6.94 16.69 3.53
C ARG A 344 -7.07 17.39 4.89
N LEU A 345 -7.17 16.63 5.99
CA LEU A 345 -7.23 17.18 7.36
C LEU A 345 -5.88 17.71 7.85
N SER A 346 -4.75 17.13 7.42
CA SER A 346 -3.39 17.62 7.67
C SER A 346 -2.92 18.64 6.62
N GLY A 347 -3.83 19.21 5.83
CA GLY A 347 -3.50 20.22 4.80
C GLY A 347 -2.47 19.78 3.77
N TYR A 348 -2.39 18.47 3.44
CA TYR A 348 -1.36 17.85 2.59
C TYR A 348 0.09 18.09 3.05
N GLY A 349 0.30 18.38 4.35
CA GLY A 349 1.62 18.69 4.91
C GLY A 349 1.99 20.17 4.84
N PHE A 350 1.10 21.04 4.37
CA PHE A 350 1.27 22.49 4.50
C PHE A 350 1.02 22.96 5.94
N THR A 351 1.75 23.99 6.36
CA THR A 351 1.57 24.72 7.62
C THR A 351 1.48 26.22 7.33
N ASN A 352 0.75 27.00 8.15
CA ASN A 352 0.57 28.44 7.91
C ASN A 352 1.75 29.28 8.44
N ASN A 353 2.45 28.77 9.45
CA ASN A 353 3.53 29.46 10.18
C ASN A 353 4.85 28.67 10.24
N GLY A 354 4.96 27.55 9.51
CA GLY A 354 6.10 26.63 9.58
C GLY A 354 5.99 25.55 10.65
N ILE A 355 4.91 25.50 11.43
CA ILE A 355 4.74 24.57 12.57
C ILE A 355 3.38 23.85 12.54
N ILE A 356 2.29 24.56 12.23
CA ILE A 356 0.93 24.02 12.29
C ILE A 356 0.06 24.47 11.11
N PHE A 357 -0.82 23.59 10.66
CA PHE A 357 -1.90 23.91 9.72
C PHE A 357 -3.10 24.50 10.48
N THR A 358 -3.53 25.70 10.10
CA THR A 358 -4.72 26.36 10.63
C THR A 358 -5.83 26.52 9.59
N GLY A 359 -5.54 26.28 8.31
CA GLY A 359 -6.50 26.36 7.21
C GLY A 359 -5.87 26.95 5.93
N TYR A 360 -6.63 26.97 4.85
CA TYR A 360 -6.26 27.68 3.62
C TYR A 360 -6.87 29.10 3.59
N PRO A 361 -6.24 30.08 2.92
CA PRO A 361 -4.97 29.98 2.20
C PRO A 361 -3.76 29.83 3.13
N VAL A 362 -2.75 29.09 2.68
CA VAL A 362 -1.41 29.09 3.29
C VAL A 362 -0.52 30.03 2.48
N ILE A 363 0.14 30.98 3.16
CA ILE A 363 0.95 32.02 2.51
C ILE A 363 2.39 31.97 3.00
N GLY A 364 3.36 31.93 2.09
CA GLY A 364 4.77 31.82 2.42
C GLY A 364 5.69 32.02 1.22
N TYR A 365 7.00 32.02 1.46
CA TYR A 365 8.00 32.13 0.40
C TYR A 365 8.03 30.89 -0.49
N HIS A 366 8.22 31.10 -1.79
CA HIS A 366 8.19 30.05 -2.82
C HIS A 366 9.11 28.87 -2.50
N ASN A 367 10.35 29.15 -2.07
CA ASN A 367 11.34 28.14 -1.68
C ASN A 367 10.88 27.22 -0.53
N ARG A 368 9.92 27.65 0.29
CA ARG A 368 9.32 26.87 1.39
C ARG A 368 8.05 26.10 0.99
N LEU A 369 7.53 26.35 -0.22
CA LEU A 369 6.26 25.80 -0.73
C LEU A 369 6.43 25.02 -2.05
N GLN A 370 7.62 25.00 -2.63
CA GLN A 370 7.90 24.41 -3.94
C GLN A 370 8.18 22.91 -3.90
N ALA A 371 8.85 22.41 -2.85
CA ALA A 371 9.25 21.00 -2.75
C ALA A 371 9.50 20.59 -1.29
N SER A 372 9.48 19.28 -1.02
CA SER A 372 9.73 18.69 0.32
C SER A 372 10.47 17.36 0.26
N GLY A 373 10.81 16.79 1.42
CA GLY A 373 11.70 15.61 1.49
C GLY A 373 12.42 15.40 2.82
N ALA A 374 11.80 15.66 3.97
CA ALA A 374 12.47 15.56 5.27
C ALA A 374 13.10 14.17 5.57
N CYS A 375 12.59 13.08 4.97
CA CYS A 375 13.18 11.75 5.15
C CYS A 375 14.63 11.63 4.63
N LEU A 376 15.05 12.52 3.73
CA LEU A 376 16.39 12.54 3.13
C LEU A 376 17.47 13.13 4.04
N THR A 377 17.09 13.69 5.20
CA THR A 377 18.01 14.43 6.09
C THR A 377 18.02 13.87 7.51
N GLY A 378 19.23 13.58 8.01
CA GLY A 378 19.46 13.08 9.36
C GLY A 378 20.68 12.16 9.40
N PRO A 379 21.23 11.88 10.60
CA PRO A 379 22.16 10.78 10.79
C PRO A 379 21.42 9.44 10.74
N GLU A 380 22.03 8.44 10.11
CA GLU A 380 21.58 7.04 10.12
C GLU A 380 21.23 6.58 11.54
N ASN A 381 20.02 6.03 11.71
CA ASN A 381 19.43 5.70 13.01
C ASN A 381 19.26 4.19 13.23
N ALA A 382 20.00 3.37 12.46
CA ALA A 382 19.84 1.91 12.37
C ALA A 382 18.44 1.51 11.89
N LEU A 383 17.92 2.23 10.89
CA LEU A 383 16.63 1.98 10.24
C LEU A 383 15.42 1.95 11.21
N ILE A 384 15.47 2.66 12.34
CA ILE A 384 14.30 2.89 13.21
C ILE A 384 13.21 3.67 12.44
N THR A 385 13.62 4.65 11.63
CA THR A 385 12.77 5.37 10.67
C THR A 385 13.50 5.56 9.34
N ALA A 386 12.75 5.59 8.24
CA ALA A 386 13.29 5.72 6.89
C ALA A 386 12.32 6.45 5.95
N CYS A 387 12.75 6.73 4.71
CA CYS A 387 11.84 7.13 3.64
C CYS A 387 10.82 6.01 3.32
N PRO A 388 9.56 6.31 2.95
CA PRO A 388 8.53 5.28 2.76
C PRO A 388 8.77 4.24 1.66
N TRP A 389 9.75 4.46 0.77
CA TRP A 389 10.16 3.54 -0.30
C TRP A 389 11.52 2.85 -0.05
N ASP A 390 12.14 3.03 1.12
CA ASP A 390 13.49 2.52 1.38
C ASP A 390 13.55 0.99 1.30
N HIS A 391 14.37 0.47 0.38
CA HIS A 391 14.44 -0.95 0.07
C HIS A 391 15.19 -1.78 1.12
N ARG A 392 15.87 -1.15 2.09
CA ARG A 392 16.55 -1.83 3.21
C ARG A 392 15.57 -2.46 4.20
N ILE A 393 14.31 -2.02 4.17
CA ILE A 393 13.21 -2.48 5.02
C ILE A 393 12.04 -3.01 4.17
N LYS A 394 11.02 -3.61 4.83
CA LYS A 394 9.79 -4.05 4.14
C LYS A 394 8.79 -2.90 3.95
N ALA A 395 9.22 -1.79 3.36
CA ALA A 395 8.38 -0.61 3.12
C ALA A 395 7.56 -0.69 1.81
N LEU A 396 7.08 0.46 1.33
CA LEU A 396 6.28 0.54 0.11
C LEU A 396 7.12 0.14 -1.11
N PHE A 397 6.51 -0.61 -2.03
CA PHE A 397 7.12 -1.04 -3.27
C PHE A 397 6.08 -0.97 -4.39
N TYR A 398 6.33 -0.09 -5.35
CA TYR A 398 5.33 0.38 -6.31
C TYR A 398 5.92 0.55 -7.71
N HIS A 399 5.03 0.64 -8.70
CA HIS A 399 5.33 1.24 -10.00
C HIS A 399 4.83 2.70 -10.00
N GLN A 400 5.38 3.51 -10.90
CA GLN A 400 4.81 4.81 -11.25
C GLN A 400 4.79 4.92 -12.77
N THR A 401 3.58 5.09 -13.30
CA THR A 401 3.33 5.38 -14.71
C THR A 401 3.03 6.86 -14.83
N THR A 402 3.73 7.55 -15.74
CA THR A 402 3.66 9.01 -15.90
C THR A 402 3.74 9.39 -17.37
N PHE A 403 2.73 10.09 -17.88
CA PHE A 403 2.66 10.47 -19.29
C PHE A 403 1.93 11.79 -19.57
N SER A 404 2.35 12.49 -20.62
CA SER A 404 1.81 13.78 -21.08
C SER A 404 0.79 13.59 -22.20
N ILE A 405 -0.44 14.10 -22.01
CA ILE A 405 -1.45 14.22 -23.07
C ILE A 405 -1.62 15.69 -23.42
N GLY A 406 -1.46 16.04 -24.71
CA GLY A 406 -1.67 17.41 -25.20
C GLY A 406 -3.09 17.92 -24.92
N LEU A 407 -3.23 19.20 -24.56
CA LEU A 407 -4.45 19.76 -23.97
C LEU A 407 -5.75 19.41 -24.74
N SER A 408 -5.71 19.39 -26.07
CA SER A 408 -6.86 19.08 -26.95
C SER A 408 -7.46 17.68 -26.76
N LYS A 409 -6.71 16.73 -26.20
CA LYS A 409 -7.11 15.34 -25.99
C LYS A 409 -7.44 14.99 -24.53
N VAL A 410 -7.02 15.85 -23.60
CA VAL A 410 -7.18 15.65 -22.15
C VAL A 410 -8.63 15.37 -21.72
N PRO A 411 -9.66 16.09 -22.22
CA PRO A 411 -11.05 15.85 -21.82
C PRO A 411 -11.53 14.44 -22.15
N ASP A 412 -11.23 13.94 -23.36
CA ASP A 412 -11.70 12.62 -23.80
C ASP A 412 -10.98 11.48 -23.07
N PHE A 413 -9.69 11.64 -22.77
CA PHE A 413 -8.98 10.70 -21.91
C PHE A 413 -9.62 10.59 -20.52
N ILE A 414 -9.94 11.72 -19.89
CA ILE A 414 -10.62 11.75 -18.58
C ILE A 414 -11.98 11.06 -18.67
N ARG A 415 -12.77 11.32 -19.72
CA ARG A 415 -14.07 10.65 -19.96
C ARG A 415 -13.94 9.14 -20.14
N ASP A 416 -12.88 8.66 -20.80
CA ASP A 416 -12.63 7.22 -20.95
C ASP A 416 -12.18 6.55 -19.64
N VAL A 417 -11.35 7.22 -18.84
CA VAL A 417 -11.01 6.73 -17.49
C VAL A 417 -12.25 6.74 -16.57
N GLN A 418 -13.13 7.74 -16.69
CA GLN A 418 -14.42 7.75 -16.00
C GLN A 418 -15.32 6.57 -16.42
N LYS A 419 -15.34 6.17 -17.70
CA LYS A 419 -16.05 4.95 -18.15
C LYS A 419 -15.50 3.69 -17.48
N LEU A 420 -14.18 3.54 -17.38
CA LEU A 420 -13.55 2.41 -16.66
C LEU A 420 -13.94 2.40 -15.16
N VAL A 421 -13.98 3.58 -14.53
CA VAL A 421 -14.46 3.73 -13.14
C VAL A 421 -15.95 3.40 -13.01
N HIS A 422 -16.79 3.74 -14.00
CA HIS A 422 -18.21 3.37 -13.97
C HIS A 422 -18.42 1.85 -14.10
N LEU A 423 -17.61 1.18 -14.93
CA LEU A 423 -17.62 -0.28 -15.09
C LEU A 423 -17.04 -1.02 -13.86
N ALA A 424 -16.06 -0.42 -13.17
CA ALA A 424 -15.41 -1.01 -12.00
C ALA A 424 -15.13 0.05 -10.90
N PRO A 425 -16.13 0.48 -10.11
CA PRO A 425 -15.99 1.61 -9.18
C PRO A 425 -14.94 1.46 -8.07
N LYS A 426 -14.54 0.23 -7.75
CA LYS A 426 -13.51 -0.07 -6.75
C LYS A 426 -12.08 -0.20 -7.33
N SER A 427 -11.94 -0.11 -8.64
CA SER A 427 -10.68 -0.40 -9.35
C SER A 427 -9.51 0.49 -8.93
N LEU A 428 -9.75 1.79 -8.86
CA LEU A 428 -8.72 2.79 -8.56
C LEU A 428 -8.57 3.10 -7.07
N CYS A 429 -9.26 2.38 -6.18
CA CYS A 429 -8.99 2.44 -4.73
C CYS A 429 -7.54 2.09 -4.38
N GLY A 430 -6.85 1.30 -5.23
CA GLY A 430 -5.43 0.99 -5.10
C GLY A 430 -4.48 2.11 -5.55
N VAL A 431 -4.98 3.14 -6.23
CA VAL A 431 -4.25 4.38 -6.61
C VAL A 431 -4.54 5.46 -5.56
N ASP A 432 -5.80 5.57 -5.11
CA ASP A 432 -6.21 6.48 -4.03
C ASP A 432 -5.49 6.21 -2.68
N LEU A 433 -4.86 5.03 -2.49
CA LEU A 433 -3.93 4.78 -1.36
C LEU A 433 -2.61 5.57 -1.46
N TYR A 434 -2.17 5.87 -2.69
CA TYR A 434 -0.89 6.50 -3.04
C TYR A 434 -1.09 7.97 -3.48
N ASP A 435 -2.10 8.61 -2.90
CA ASP A 435 -2.53 10.00 -3.20
C ASP A 435 -3.06 10.22 -4.63
N GLY A 436 -3.75 9.22 -5.20
CA GLY A 436 -4.58 9.40 -6.40
C GLY A 436 -3.79 9.53 -7.71
N ILE A 437 -4.44 10.14 -8.70
CA ILE A 437 -3.82 10.53 -9.98
C ILE A 437 -3.47 12.01 -9.88
N LEU A 438 -2.18 12.32 -9.82
CA LEU A 438 -1.68 13.69 -9.78
C LEU A 438 -1.60 14.23 -11.21
N MET A 439 -2.28 15.33 -11.48
CA MET A 439 -2.43 15.96 -12.80
C MET A 439 -1.70 17.30 -12.83
N ARG A 440 -0.62 17.39 -13.60
CA ARG A 440 0.28 18.55 -13.63
C ARG A 440 0.41 19.14 -15.03
N TYR A 441 0.45 20.45 -15.14
CA TYR A 441 0.53 21.17 -16.41
C TYR A 441 1.97 21.35 -16.86
N VAL A 442 2.23 21.14 -18.15
CA VAL A 442 3.54 21.35 -18.76
C VAL A 442 3.37 21.96 -20.14
N THR A 443 4.14 23.00 -20.42
CA THR A 443 4.25 23.63 -21.74
C THR A 443 5.11 22.79 -22.70
N ARG A 444 5.00 23.10 -23.99
CA ARG A 444 5.97 22.71 -25.02
C ARG A 444 7.37 23.24 -24.65
N SER A 445 8.39 22.45 -24.93
CA SER A 445 9.80 22.77 -24.69
C SER A 445 10.58 22.81 -26.01
N ASN A 446 11.66 23.60 -26.04
CA ASN A 446 12.60 23.61 -27.18
C ASN A 446 13.57 22.41 -27.13
N ALA A 447 13.69 21.72 -25.99
CA ALA A 447 14.56 20.55 -25.87
C ALA A 447 14.05 19.39 -26.74
N PHE A 448 14.95 18.71 -27.46
CA PHE A 448 14.56 17.75 -28.51
C PHE A 448 13.78 16.54 -27.98
N LEU A 449 14.07 16.11 -26.74
CA LEU A 449 13.33 15.07 -26.02
C LEU A 449 12.41 15.65 -24.92
N GLY A 450 12.13 16.95 -24.95
CA GLY A 450 11.14 17.63 -24.10
C GLY A 450 9.69 17.47 -24.60
N LYS A 451 8.74 18.10 -23.92
CA LYS A 451 7.31 18.05 -24.31
C LYS A 451 7.11 18.73 -25.69
N GLN A 452 6.33 18.11 -26.56
CA GLN A 452 6.20 18.50 -27.98
C GLN A 452 5.03 19.45 -28.28
N GLU A 453 4.17 19.67 -27.30
CA GLU A 453 2.98 20.52 -27.27
C GLU A 453 2.61 20.77 -25.78
N ASP A 454 1.77 21.76 -25.51
CA ASP A 454 1.27 22.02 -24.14
C ASP A 454 0.34 20.88 -23.72
N ALA A 455 0.46 20.42 -22.47
CA ALA A 455 -0.07 19.14 -22.02
C ALA A 455 -0.45 19.10 -20.53
N VAL A 456 -1.21 18.07 -20.16
CA VAL A 456 -1.33 17.58 -18.78
C VAL A 456 -0.55 16.27 -18.66
N ASP A 457 0.39 16.24 -17.71
CA ASP A 457 1.05 15.05 -17.22
C ASP A 457 0.18 14.36 -16.16
N PHE A 458 -0.07 13.07 -16.35
CA PHE A 458 -0.79 12.22 -15.40
C PHE A 458 0.20 11.31 -14.68
N ASP A 459 0.43 11.56 -13.40
CA ASP A 459 1.24 10.73 -12.50
C ASP A 459 0.36 9.72 -11.76
N ILE A 460 0.59 8.42 -11.98
CA ILE A 460 -0.15 7.32 -11.37
C ILE A 460 0.81 6.41 -10.60
N THR A 461 0.75 6.44 -9.26
CA THR A 461 1.56 5.57 -8.39
C THR A 461 0.70 4.41 -7.88
N TYR A 462 1.22 3.17 -7.92
CA TYR A 462 0.43 1.99 -7.55
C TYR A 462 1.26 0.77 -7.14
N TYR A 463 0.67 -0.08 -6.30
CA TYR A 463 1.27 -1.32 -5.77
C TYR A 463 1.98 -2.18 -6.83
N ARG A 464 3.22 -2.56 -6.51
CA ARG A 464 4.03 -3.59 -7.17
C ARG A 464 4.20 -4.77 -6.22
N SER A 465 3.98 -5.99 -6.71
CA SER A 465 4.23 -7.21 -5.94
C SER A 465 5.73 -7.43 -5.70
N LYS A 466 6.12 -8.14 -4.63
CA LYS A 466 7.51 -8.66 -4.51
C LYS A 466 7.72 -9.98 -5.28
N ASP A 467 6.65 -10.75 -5.52
CA ASP A 467 6.61 -11.88 -6.47
C ASP A 467 6.27 -11.35 -7.89
N PRO A 468 7.15 -11.47 -8.91
CA PRO A 468 6.88 -11.00 -10.28
C PRO A 468 5.76 -11.77 -11.00
N LEU A 469 5.45 -13.00 -10.57
CA LEU A 469 4.39 -13.82 -11.17
C LEU A 469 3.05 -13.65 -10.45
N ARG A 470 2.93 -12.68 -9.53
CA ARG A 470 1.67 -12.38 -8.82
C ARG A 470 0.97 -11.19 -9.47
N PRO A 471 -0.19 -11.39 -10.13
CA PRO A 471 -1.00 -10.28 -10.61
C PRO A 471 -1.54 -9.45 -9.44
N ARG A 472 -1.82 -8.18 -9.75
CA ARG A 472 -2.36 -7.18 -8.81
C ARG A 472 -3.86 -6.97 -8.99
N LEU A 473 -4.52 -6.52 -7.94
CA LEU A 473 -5.96 -6.28 -7.93
C LEU A 473 -6.34 -5.16 -8.94
N PHE A 474 -7.25 -5.47 -9.86
CA PHE A 474 -7.62 -4.63 -11.02
C PHE A 474 -6.42 -4.20 -11.89
N GLN A 475 -5.51 -5.14 -12.15
CA GLN A 475 -4.39 -4.96 -13.07
C GLN A 475 -4.83 -4.50 -14.46
N ASP A 476 -5.85 -5.19 -15.00
CA ASP A 476 -6.50 -4.91 -16.28
C ASP A 476 -6.91 -3.44 -16.44
N ILE A 477 -7.64 -2.87 -15.48
CA ILE A 477 -8.11 -1.48 -15.56
C ILE A 477 -6.94 -0.49 -15.63
N LEU A 478 -5.88 -0.71 -14.87
CA LEU A 478 -4.74 0.22 -14.82
C LEU A 478 -3.81 0.10 -16.03
N GLU A 479 -3.70 -1.09 -16.59
CA GLU A 479 -3.03 -1.29 -17.89
C GLU A 479 -3.86 -0.71 -19.04
N GLU A 480 -5.20 -0.70 -18.93
CA GLU A 480 -6.05 -0.03 -19.91
C GLU A 480 -5.89 1.49 -19.85
N ILE A 481 -5.73 2.08 -18.66
CA ILE A 481 -5.43 3.51 -18.50
C ILE A 481 -4.04 3.85 -19.08
N GLU A 482 -3.03 3.01 -18.85
CA GLU A 482 -1.69 3.16 -19.45
C GLU A 482 -1.74 3.07 -20.98
N GLN A 483 -2.49 2.11 -21.55
CA GLN A 483 -2.61 1.93 -23.00
C GLN A 483 -3.52 2.97 -23.69
N LEU A 484 -4.57 3.44 -23.00
CA LEU A 484 -5.37 4.62 -23.41
C LEU A 484 -4.44 5.83 -23.59
N GLY A 485 -3.66 6.17 -22.56
CA GLY A 485 -2.71 7.28 -22.64
C GLY A 485 -1.67 7.07 -23.73
N MET A 486 -0.87 6.00 -23.64
CA MET A 486 0.30 5.78 -24.49
C MET A 486 -0.05 5.56 -25.96
N PHE A 487 -1.14 4.84 -26.27
CA PHE A 487 -1.44 4.37 -27.63
C PHE A 487 -2.66 5.04 -28.24
N LYS A 488 -3.81 5.11 -27.55
CA LYS A 488 -5.02 5.77 -28.10
C LYS A 488 -4.84 7.29 -28.24
N TYR A 489 -4.39 7.97 -27.18
CA TYR A 489 -4.19 9.43 -27.20
C TYR A 489 -2.77 9.84 -27.65
N GLY A 490 -1.84 8.87 -27.74
CA GLY A 490 -0.49 9.07 -28.25
C GLY A 490 0.45 9.79 -27.28
N ALA A 491 0.22 9.66 -25.97
CA ALA A 491 0.94 10.39 -24.92
C ALA A 491 2.46 10.21 -24.95
N LEU A 492 3.20 11.20 -24.46
CA LEU A 492 4.66 11.13 -24.28
C LEU A 492 4.98 10.55 -22.89
N PRO A 493 5.83 9.52 -22.76
CA PRO A 493 6.23 9.01 -21.44
C PRO A 493 7.23 9.95 -20.76
N HIS A 494 7.12 10.10 -19.44
CA HIS A 494 8.15 10.77 -18.64
C HIS A 494 9.41 9.88 -18.51
N TRP A 495 10.56 10.35 -18.99
CA TRP A 495 11.80 9.56 -19.10
C TRP A 495 12.32 8.99 -17.78
N GLY A 496 12.19 9.71 -16.66
CA GLY A 496 12.59 9.22 -15.33
C GLY A 496 11.64 8.19 -14.67
N LYS A 497 10.54 7.80 -15.33
CA LYS A 497 9.43 7.00 -14.78
C LYS A 497 9.14 5.78 -15.68
N ASN A 498 8.00 5.12 -15.47
CA ASN A 498 7.42 4.10 -16.34
C ASN A 498 8.14 2.73 -16.42
N ARG A 499 7.48 1.82 -17.15
CA ARG A 499 7.87 0.43 -17.48
C ARG A 499 8.15 0.33 -18.99
N ASN A 500 8.76 -0.75 -19.48
CA ASN A 500 9.20 -0.85 -20.88
C ASN A 500 8.07 -0.59 -21.91
N VAL A 501 6.84 -1.05 -21.62
CA VAL A 501 5.65 -0.82 -22.46
C VAL A 501 5.41 0.66 -22.82
N ALA A 502 5.66 1.59 -21.89
CA ALA A 502 5.48 3.03 -22.10
C ALA A 502 6.46 3.62 -23.13
N PHE A 503 7.65 3.02 -23.24
CA PHE A 503 8.70 3.45 -24.14
C PHE A 503 8.61 2.79 -25.53
N HIS A 504 7.67 1.85 -25.74
CA HIS A 504 7.48 1.18 -27.03
C HIS A 504 7.18 2.20 -28.15
N LYS A 505 8.13 2.33 -29.09
CA LYS A 505 8.11 3.32 -30.18
C LYS A 505 7.94 4.78 -29.71
N ALA A 506 8.26 5.08 -28.46
CA ALA A 506 8.06 6.42 -27.89
C ALA A 506 8.90 7.50 -28.59
N ILE A 507 10.14 7.17 -28.99
CA ILE A 507 11.03 8.08 -29.72
C ILE A 507 10.41 8.63 -31.02
N ASN A 508 9.57 7.83 -31.70
CA ASN A 508 8.89 8.22 -32.94
C ASN A 508 7.86 9.36 -32.74
N LYS A 509 7.51 9.68 -31.49
CA LYS A 509 6.60 10.77 -31.13
C LYS A 509 7.31 12.13 -30.99
N TYR A 510 8.64 12.16 -30.98
CA TYR A 510 9.44 13.37 -30.79
C TYR A 510 9.88 13.95 -32.14
N LYS A 511 9.41 15.15 -32.46
CA LYS A 511 9.60 15.85 -33.75
C LYS A 511 11.08 16.15 -34.06
N LYS A 512 11.96 16.07 -33.04
CA LYS A 512 13.40 16.34 -33.12
C LYS A 512 14.28 15.14 -32.70
N ALA A 513 13.72 13.93 -32.75
CA ALA A 513 14.47 12.69 -32.50
C ALA A 513 15.67 12.54 -33.44
N ALA A 514 15.51 12.81 -34.74
CA ALA A 514 16.60 12.65 -35.72
C ALA A 514 17.79 13.58 -35.41
N GLU A 515 17.53 14.83 -35.03
CA GLU A 515 18.54 15.80 -34.62
C GLU A 515 19.21 15.42 -33.30
N PHE A 516 18.47 14.89 -32.32
CA PHE A 516 19.06 14.35 -31.10
C PHE A 516 20.02 13.18 -31.39
N ILE A 517 19.62 12.25 -32.26
CA ILE A 517 20.47 11.13 -32.68
C ILE A 517 21.69 11.60 -33.48
N LYS A 518 21.58 12.69 -34.25
CA LYS A 518 22.72 13.34 -34.91
C LYS A 518 23.73 13.87 -33.89
N VAL A 519 23.28 14.55 -32.83
CA VAL A 519 24.16 15.02 -31.74
C VAL A 519 24.78 13.85 -30.97
N LYS A 520 24.00 12.80 -30.64
CA LYS A 520 24.50 11.56 -30.02
C LYS A 520 25.67 10.95 -30.80
N ARG A 521 25.53 10.81 -32.12
CA ARG A 521 26.60 10.27 -33.00
C ARG A 521 27.80 11.21 -33.14
N MET A 522 27.62 12.52 -33.00
CA MET A 522 28.69 13.51 -33.04
C MET A 522 29.51 13.56 -31.74
N TYR A 523 28.88 13.26 -30.59
CA TYR A 523 29.50 13.32 -29.28
C TYR A 523 30.09 11.97 -28.85
N ASP A 524 29.40 10.88 -29.19
CA ASP A 524 29.73 9.52 -28.79
C ASP A 524 29.57 8.56 -29.99
N PRO A 525 30.45 8.67 -31.02
CA PRO A 525 30.38 7.82 -32.21
C PRO A 525 30.62 6.33 -31.92
N GLN A 526 31.30 6.01 -30.80
CA GLN A 526 31.56 4.65 -30.35
C GLN A 526 30.44 4.09 -29.44
N GLY A 527 29.50 4.92 -28.98
CA GLY A 527 28.43 4.50 -28.09
C GLY A 527 28.88 4.14 -26.67
N LEU A 528 29.94 4.77 -26.15
CA LEU A 528 30.49 4.57 -24.81
C LEU A 528 29.49 4.94 -23.71
N PHE A 529 28.74 6.04 -23.86
CA PHE A 529 27.66 6.44 -22.94
C PHE A 529 26.32 5.74 -23.25
N SER A 530 26.32 4.88 -24.26
CA SER A 530 25.14 4.14 -24.71
C SER A 530 25.11 2.75 -24.08
N SER A 531 23.93 2.30 -23.70
CA SER A 531 23.66 0.91 -23.31
C SER A 531 22.48 0.35 -24.09
N GLU A 532 22.38 -0.98 -24.17
CA GLU A 532 21.33 -1.72 -24.88
C GLU A 532 19.94 -1.14 -24.60
N TRP A 533 19.60 -0.93 -23.33
CA TRP A 533 18.31 -0.39 -22.95
C TRP A 533 18.09 1.06 -23.44
N THR A 534 19.12 1.91 -23.40
CA THR A 534 19.00 3.28 -23.93
C THR A 534 18.93 3.32 -25.45
N ASP A 535 19.67 2.47 -26.16
CA ASP A 535 19.59 2.39 -27.62
C ASP A 535 18.25 1.77 -28.07
N GLN A 536 17.69 0.83 -27.30
CA GLN A 536 16.34 0.32 -27.47
C GLN A 536 15.25 1.40 -27.33
N VAL A 537 15.33 2.21 -26.27
CA VAL A 537 14.37 3.31 -26.04
C VAL A 537 14.51 4.43 -27.08
N LEU A 538 15.70 4.62 -27.64
CA LEU A 538 15.99 5.56 -28.73
C LEU A 538 15.71 4.99 -30.13
N GLY A 539 15.19 3.76 -30.25
CA GLY A 539 14.87 3.14 -31.55
C GLY A 539 16.10 2.83 -32.42
N LEU A 540 17.28 2.73 -31.79
CA LEU A 540 18.54 2.34 -32.42
C LEU A 540 18.78 0.82 -32.36
N LYS A 541 18.02 0.09 -31.53
CA LYS A 541 18.09 -1.37 -31.38
C LYS A 541 16.71 -1.94 -31.06
N ASP A 542 16.43 -3.17 -31.51
CA ASP A 542 15.24 -3.92 -31.10
C ASP A 542 15.41 -4.61 -29.73
N GLY A 543 14.31 -5.17 -29.21
CA GLY A 543 14.30 -5.99 -27.99
C GLY A 543 13.83 -5.27 -26.71
N LEU A 544 13.32 -4.03 -26.81
CA LEU A 544 12.78 -3.28 -25.66
C LEU A 544 11.68 -4.04 -24.90
N MET A 545 10.90 -4.85 -25.61
CA MET A 545 9.82 -5.66 -25.05
C MET A 545 10.37 -7.05 -24.67
N ILE A 546 10.51 -7.32 -23.38
CA ILE A 546 11.12 -8.55 -22.86
C ILE A 546 10.03 -9.61 -22.71
N VAL A 547 9.85 -10.42 -23.76
CA VAL A 547 8.89 -11.54 -23.79
C VAL A 547 9.39 -12.70 -22.93
N LYS A 548 8.58 -13.10 -21.93
CA LYS A 548 8.80 -14.25 -21.02
C LYS A 548 7.51 -14.54 -20.24
N GLN A 549 7.43 -15.68 -19.57
CA GLN A 549 6.32 -15.99 -18.66
C GLN A 549 6.10 -14.84 -17.65
N GLY A 550 4.86 -14.37 -17.54
CA GLY A 550 4.50 -13.23 -16.67
C GLY A 550 5.01 -11.85 -17.13
N CYS A 551 5.53 -11.68 -18.36
CA CYS A 551 6.08 -10.39 -18.80
C CYS A 551 5.06 -9.24 -18.82
N GLY A 552 3.77 -9.55 -18.97
CA GLY A 552 2.69 -8.56 -18.91
C GLY A 552 2.57 -7.97 -17.50
N LEU A 553 2.79 -8.79 -16.46
CA LEU A 553 2.56 -8.39 -15.08
C LEU A 553 3.48 -7.25 -14.60
N GLU A 554 4.74 -7.25 -15.07
CA GLU A 554 5.73 -6.20 -14.80
C GLU A 554 5.76 -5.10 -15.89
N GLY A 555 4.88 -5.14 -16.91
CA GLY A 555 4.87 -4.17 -18.01
C GLY A 555 6.10 -4.25 -18.91
N LEU A 556 6.68 -5.44 -19.02
CA LEU A 556 7.86 -5.72 -19.85
C LEU A 556 7.48 -6.08 -21.28
N CYS A 557 6.25 -6.56 -21.47
CA CYS A 557 5.62 -6.80 -22.76
C CYS A 557 4.17 -6.29 -22.72
N ILE A 558 3.58 -6.07 -23.88
CA ILE A 558 2.12 -6.08 -24.05
C ILE A 558 1.71 -7.56 -24.13
N CYS A 559 0.59 -7.97 -23.53
CA CYS A 559 0.22 -9.38 -23.61
C CYS A 559 -0.17 -9.78 -25.05
N SER A 560 0.12 -11.03 -25.40
CA SER A 560 -0.21 -11.65 -26.69
C SER A 560 -0.59 -13.11 -26.51
N GLU A 561 0.06 -13.77 -25.53
CA GLU A 561 -0.28 -15.08 -25.01
C GLU A 561 -0.75 -14.98 -23.56
N ASP A 562 -1.58 -15.93 -23.12
CA ASP A 562 -1.98 -16.07 -21.72
C ASP A 562 -0.80 -16.37 -20.78
N SER A 563 0.29 -16.95 -21.32
CA SER A 563 1.57 -17.19 -20.63
C SER A 563 2.16 -15.90 -20.03
N HIS A 564 1.84 -14.74 -20.60
CA HIS A 564 2.29 -13.41 -20.14
C HIS A 564 1.51 -12.91 -18.91
N CYS A 565 0.38 -13.55 -18.58
CA CYS A 565 -0.64 -13.05 -17.65
C CYS A 565 -0.76 -13.82 -16.33
N ALA A 566 -0.06 -14.95 -16.18
CA ALA A 566 -0.22 -15.96 -15.12
C ALA A 566 -1.58 -16.71 -15.17
N PRO A 567 -1.75 -17.62 -16.16
CA PRO A 567 -3.02 -18.29 -16.42
C PRO A 567 -3.41 -19.26 -15.29
N ASP A 568 -2.44 -19.84 -14.60
CA ASP A 568 -2.63 -20.70 -13.42
C ASP A 568 -3.32 -19.97 -12.25
N LYS A 569 -3.29 -18.64 -12.26
CA LYS A 569 -3.94 -17.75 -11.28
C LYS A 569 -5.29 -17.20 -11.80
N GLY A 570 -5.74 -17.62 -12.99
CA GLY A 570 -7.01 -17.22 -13.61
C GLY A 570 -6.97 -15.95 -14.45
N TYR A 571 -5.77 -15.44 -14.76
CA TYR A 571 -5.56 -14.22 -15.54
C TYR A 571 -5.06 -14.58 -16.95
N LEU A 572 -5.81 -14.19 -17.98
CA LEU A 572 -5.54 -14.44 -19.40
C LEU A 572 -5.29 -13.12 -20.14
N CYS A 573 -4.83 -13.18 -21.39
CA CYS A 573 -4.65 -11.99 -22.22
C CYS A 573 -5.98 -11.57 -22.85
N GLN A 574 -6.49 -10.40 -22.48
CA GLN A 574 -7.82 -9.92 -22.86
C GLN A 574 -7.79 -8.56 -23.57
N GLN A 575 -8.86 -8.23 -24.29
CA GLN A 575 -9.07 -6.90 -24.86
C GLN A 575 -9.55 -5.89 -23.81
N GLY A 576 -9.29 -4.60 -24.04
CA GLY A 576 -9.84 -3.50 -23.23
C GLY A 576 -11.36 -3.37 -23.32
N LYS A 577 -11.95 -2.84 -22.24
CA LYS A 577 -13.40 -2.67 -22.04
C LYS A 577 -13.93 -1.35 -22.61
N VAL A 578 -13.06 -0.36 -22.73
CA VAL A 578 -13.29 0.98 -23.29
C VAL A 578 -12.37 1.23 -24.51
N TYR A 579 -11.22 0.55 -24.56
CA TYR A 579 -10.29 0.56 -25.69
C TYR A 579 -9.98 -0.87 -26.18
N PRO A 580 -10.75 -1.40 -27.15
CA PRO A 580 -10.65 -2.82 -27.57
C PRO A 580 -9.30 -3.25 -28.17
N ASP A 581 -8.48 -2.33 -28.65
CA ASP A 581 -7.13 -2.65 -29.17
C ASP A 581 -6.13 -2.94 -28.04
N ALA A 582 -6.39 -2.43 -26.82
CA ALA A 582 -5.55 -2.68 -25.66
C ALA A 582 -5.50 -4.17 -25.32
N LYS A 583 -4.34 -4.66 -24.87
CA LYS A 583 -4.13 -6.06 -24.46
C LYS A 583 -3.68 -6.12 -23.01
N LEU A 584 -4.48 -6.76 -22.17
CA LEU A 584 -4.51 -6.60 -20.72
C LEU A 584 -4.45 -7.94 -19.98
N ASN A 585 -3.88 -7.96 -18.78
CA ASN A 585 -3.90 -9.14 -17.91
C ASN A 585 -5.27 -9.24 -17.19
N GLY A 586 -6.27 -9.86 -17.83
CA GLY A 586 -7.67 -9.87 -17.40
C GLY A 586 -8.16 -11.18 -16.77
N VAL A 587 -9.01 -11.10 -15.74
CA VAL A 587 -9.50 -12.27 -15.00
C VAL A 587 -10.67 -12.96 -15.71
N VAL A 588 -10.53 -14.25 -16.00
CA VAL A 588 -11.64 -15.09 -16.48
C VAL A 588 -12.44 -15.65 -15.31
N ARG A 589 -13.76 -15.42 -15.29
CA ARG A 589 -14.68 -16.12 -14.38
C ARG A 589 -14.63 -17.63 -14.67
N MET A 590 -14.24 -18.43 -13.67
CA MET A 590 -14.02 -19.89 -13.76
C MET A 590 -15.17 -20.73 -14.36
N ALA A 591 -16.39 -20.19 -14.45
CA ALA A 591 -17.49 -20.80 -15.19
C ALA A 591 -17.13 -21.05 -16.68
N ALA A 592 -16.38 -20.14 -17.32
CA ALA A 592 -15.96 -20.30 -18.72
C ALA A 592 -14.85 -21.36 -18.89
N LEU A 593 -13.92 -21.46 -17.93
CA LEU A 593 -12.81 -22.42 -17.99
C LEU A 593 -13.27 -23.88 -17.88
N ARG A 594 -14.41 -24.15 -17.22
CA ARG A 594 -15.05 -25.48 -17.25
C ARG A 594 -15.57 -25.87 -18.64
N LEU A 595 -16.08 -24.90 -19.42
CA LEU A 595 -16.54 -25.12 -20.80
C LEU A 595 -15.36 -25.23 -21.81
N ALA A 596 -14.24 -24.56 -21.52
CA ALA A 596 -13.02 -24.72 -22.32
C ALA A 596 -12.44 -26.14 -22.18
N LYS A 597 -12.29 -26.64 -20.94
CA LYS A 597 -11.81 -28.01 -20.69
C LYS A 597 -12.76 -29.11 -21.15
N SER A 598 -14.06 -28.83 -21.34
CA SER A 598 -14.99 -29.78 -21.96
C SER A 598 -14.95 -29.79 -23.50
N ARG A 599 -14.10 -28.97 -24.14
CA ARG A 599 -13.93 -28.93 -25.60
C ARG A 599 -12.55 -29.38 -26.10
N SER A 600 -11.63 -29.73 -25.20
CA SER A 600 -10.28 -30.23 -25.55
C SER A 600 -10.09 -31.74 -25.35
N LEU A 601 -11.19 -32.49 -25.21
CA LEU A 601 -11.21 -33.96 -25.16
C LEU A 601 -12.22 -34.46 -26.19
N GLY A 602 -11.85 -34.34 -27.48
CA GLY A 602 -12.78 -34.54 -28.60
C GLY A 602 -12.13 -34.74 -29.97
N SER A 603 -10.87 -35.19 -30.04
CA SER A 603 -10.21 -35.55 -31.29
C SER A 603 -8.94 -36.40 -31.10
N SER A 604 -9.10 -37.72 -31.17
CA SER A 604 -8.00 -38.67 -31.39
C SER A 604 -8.43 -39.68 -32.45
N CYS A 605 -7.61 -39.81 -33.49
CA CYS A 605 -7.86 -40.50 -34.76
C CYS A 605 -8.69 -41.79 -34.72
N PHE A 606 -9.61 -41.91 -35.69
CA PHE A 606 -9.78 -43.15 -36.44
C PHE A 606 -9.55 -42.85 -37.92
N SER A 607 -8.80 -43.70 -38.61
CA SER A 607 -8.60 -43.64 -40.05
C SER A 607 -9.18 -44.87 -40.72
N PHE A 608 -9.96 -44.64 -41.77
CA PHE A 608 -10.23 -45.62 -42.82
C PHE A 608 -10.44 -44.84 -44.11
N GLY A 609 -9.86 -45.29 -45.21
CA GLY A 609 -9.89 -44.56 -46.48
C GLY A 609 -10.22 -45.44 -47.67
N ARG A 610 -10.63 -44.79 -48.77
CA ARG A 610 -10.28 -45.14 -50.15
C ARG A 610 -10.82 -44.09 -51.15
N ASP A 611 -9.95 -43.73 -52.09
CA ASP A 611 -10.17 -43.53 -53.53
C ASP A 611 -11.26 -42.61 -54.14
N LEU A 612 -10.98 -42.25 -55.41
CA LEU A 612 -11.90 -41.83 -56.50
C LEU A 612 -12.55 -40.43 -56.45
N SER A 613 -11.75 -39.45 -56.90
CA SER A 613 -11.99 -38.55 -58.06
C SER A 613 -13.41 -38.23 -58.62
N ARG A 614 -13.50 -37.01 -59.17
CA ARG A 614 -14.37 -36.47 -60.26
C ARG A 614 -15.72 -35.80 -59.93
N ILE A 615 -15.91 -34.64 -60.57
CA ILE A 615 -17.17 -34.03 -61.09
C ILE A 615 -18.23 -33.67 -60.00
N GLU A 616 -18.54 -32.43 -59.64
CA GLU A 616 -18.76 -31.15 -60.37
C GLU A 616 -20.14 -31.02 -61.08
N THR A 617 -20.87 -29.92 -60.81
CA THR A 617 -22.22 -29.56 -61.35
C THR A 617 -23.38 -30.50 -61.00
N ARG A 618 -24.67 -30.10 -60.94
CA ARG A 618 -25.42 -28.82 -60.99
C ARG A 618 -26.75 -29.06 -60.22
N VAL A 619 -27.43 -28.07 -59.65
CA VAL A 619 -28.59 -27.34 -60.25
C VAL A 619 -29.11 -26.30 -59.21
N LEU A 620 -29.86 -25.30 -59.69
CA LEU A 620 -30.39 -24.06 -59.09
C LEU A 620 -30.70 -24.01 -57.57
N PHE A 621 -30.51 -22.90 -56.83
CA PHE A 621 -30.85 -21.45 -57.00
C PHE A 621 -32.31 -21.03 -56.71
N SER A 622 -32.49 -20.20 -55.67
CA SER A 622 -33.46 -19.09 -55.63
C SER A 622 -33.10 -18.12 -54.48
N LEU A 623 -32.95 -16.82 -54.78
CA LEU A 623 -32.98 -15.63 -53.88
C LEU A 623 -32.08 -15.67 -52.60
N MET A 624 -30.97 -14.92 -52.41
CA MET A 624 -30.49 -13.62 -52.95
C MET A 624 -31.44 -12.44 -52.70
N ASN A 625 -31.03 -11.20 -52.34
CA ASN A 625 -29.73 -10.46 -52.34
C ASN A 625 -29.76 -9.39 -51.19
N THR A 626 -28.80 -8.50 -50.83
CA THR A 626 -27.41 -8.03 -51.15
C THR A 626 -27.00 -7.07 -49.98
N SER A 627 -25.76 -6.62 -49.70
CA SER A 627 -24.36 -6.91 -50.11
C SER A 627 -23.36 -6.22 -49.13
N SER A 628 -22.05 -6.27 -49.41
CA SER A 628 -20.93 -5.60 -48.72
C SER A 628 -20.60 -4.19 -49.27
N PHE A 629 -19.77 -3.39 -48.58
CA PHE A 629 -18.44 -2.89 -49.07
C PHE A 629 -17.67 -2.01 -48.05
N CYS A 630 -16.41 -1.67 -48.37
CA CYS A 630 -15.56 -0.70 -47.64
C CYS A 630 -14.81 0.26 -48.60
N THR A 631 -14.26 1.34 -48.03
CA THR A 631 -13.24 2.29 -48.52
C THR A 631 -13.66 3.59 -49.26
N ASN A 632 -13.11 4.69 -48.70
CA ASN A 632 -12.64 5.96 -49.29
C ASN A 632 -13.53 7.04 -49.95
N SER A 633 -13.27 8.27 -49.47
CA SER A 633 -13.15 9.58 -50.15
C SER A 633 -14.38 10.45 -50.53
N SER A 634 -14.19 11.76 -50.26
CA SER A 634 -14.77 12.96 -50.90
C SER A 634 -16.30 13.23 -50.89
N GLY A 635 -16.73 14.09 -49.94
CA GLY A 635 -17.13 15.48 -50.23
C GLY A 635 -18.58 15.82 -50.65
N PHE A 636 -19.16 16.82 -49.94
CA PHE A 636 -20.34 17.66 -50.34
C PHE A 636 -21.71 16.93 -50.48
N VAL A 637 -22.89 17.55 -50.26
CA VAL A 637 -23.29 18.70 -49.40
C VAL A 637 -24.83 18.73 -49.20
N LEU A 638 -25.30 19.36 -48.11
CA LEU A 638 -26.66 19.90 -47.81
C LEU A 638 -27.96 19.02 -47.89
N ASP A 639 -28.80 19.29 -46.89
CA ASP A 639 -30.24 19.60 -46.95
C ASP A 639 -31.41 18.58 -46.78
N ASN A 640 -31.96 18.65 -45.55
CA ASN A 640 -33.31 19.16 -45.21
C ASN A 640 -34.57 18.27 -45.23
N ILE A 641 -35.57 18.74 -44.45
CA ILE A 641 -36.95 18.24 -44.25
C ILE A 641 -37.05 16.85 -43.56
N GLY A 642 -37.88 16.61 -42.54
CA GLY A 642 -38.77 17.51 -41.79
C GLY A 642 -40.08 16.81 -41.38
N GLY A 643 -40.37 16.68 -40.08
CA GLY A 643 -41.59 16.04 -39.58
C GLY A 643 -41.78 16.23 -38.07
N LYS A 644 -43.03 16.38 -37.62
CA LYS A 644 -43.42 16.73 -36.23
C LYS A 644 -44.67 15.95 -35.79
N PHE A 645 -44.99 16.07 -34.50
CA PHE A 645 -46.21 15.61 -33.79
C PHE A 645 -46.25 14.12 -33.35
N ASP A 646 -46.92 13.72 -32.24
CA ASP A 646 -46.97 14.17 -30.82
C ASP A 646 -48.24 13.60 -30.11
N CYS A 647 -48.28 13.69 -28.77
CA CYS A 647 -49.44 13.65 -27.87
C CYS A 647 -50.04 12.29 -27.37
N LYS A 648 -49.86 12.08 -26.05
CA LYS A 648 -50.84 11.56 -25.04
C LYS A 648 -51.33 10.09 -25.18
N GLY A 649 -51.65 9.36 -24.11
CA GLY A 649 -51.69 9.64 -22.66
C GLY A 649 -52.88 8.91 -22.00
N GLY A 650 -52.69 8.23 -20.86
CA GLY A 650 -53.72 7.45 -20.16
C GLY A 650 -53.31 7.03 -18.74
N LYS A 651 -54.26 6.68 -17.86
CA LYS A 651 -54.04 6.65 -16.39
C LYS A 651 -54.88 5.61 -15.61
N ASP A 652 -54.33 5.24 -14.44
CA ASP A 652 -54.94 4.79 -13.16
C ASP A 652 -56.00 3.65 -13.11
N LEU A 653 -55.62 2.55 -12.44
CA LEU A 653 -56.41 1.55 -11.69
C LEU A 653 -55.39 0.68 -10.92
N GLY A 654 -55.60 0.06 -9.74
CA GLY A 654 -56.69 0.00 -8.75
C GLY A 654 -56.24 -0.96 -7.62
N SER A 655 -56.73 -0.81 -6.37
CA SER A 655 -56.05 -1.39 -5.18
C SER A 655 -56.62 -2.70 -4.60
N ASP A 656 -55.77 -3.37 -3.80
CA ASP A 656 -56.04 -4.32 -2.69
C ASP A 656 -56.81 -5.64 -2.89
N ARG A 657 -56.11 -6.75 -2.58
CA ARG A 657 -56.47 -7.65 -1.45
C ARG A 657 -55.35 -8.64 -1.09
N ALA A 658 -55.30 -9.08 0.18
CA ALA A 658 -54.32 -10.04 0.70
C ALA A 658 -54.92 -10.95 1.80
N LYS A 659 -54.43 -12.21 1.90
CA LYS A 659 -54.43 -13.17 3.05
C LYS A 659 -54.22 -14.62 2.54
N TRP A 660 -53.62 -15.58 3.26
CA TRP A 660 -52.59 -15.58 4.33
C TRP A 660 -52.10 -17.04 4.55
N CYS A 661 -51.16 -17.26 5.49
CA CYS A 661 -50.58 -18.56 5.92
C CYS A 661 -49.64 -19.27 4.90
N GLY A 662 -48.53 -19.90 5.31
CA GLY A 662 -47.95 -19.97 6.66
C GLY A 662 -46.51 -20.53 6.72
N THR A 663 -45.79 -20.10 7.75
CA THR A 663 -44.48 -20.52 8.28
C THR A 663 -43.92 -21.91 7.92
N PHE A 664 -42.61 -21.97 7.66
CA PHE A 664 -41.64 -22.47 8.65
C PHE A 664 -40.23 -21.86 8.45
N SER A 665 -39.38 -21.90 9.47
CA SER A 665 -38.04 -21.29 9.49
C SER A 665 -36.99 -22.28 10.02
N ALA A 666 -35.77 -22.24 9.48
CA ALA A 666 -34.62 -23.00 9.96
C ALA A 666 -33.34 -22.14 9.89
N MET A 667 -32.55 -22.13 10.97
CA MET A 667 -31.32 -21.33 11.10
C MET A 667 -30.07 -22.11 10.69
N PRO A 668 -29.06 -21.45 10.09
CA PRO A 668 -27.66 -21.87 10.17
C PRO A 668 -26.99 -21.23 11.39
N VAL A 669 -26.41 -22.05 12.28
CA VAL A 669 -25.71 -21.57 13.49
C VAL A 669 -24.37 -20.92 13.13
N ARG A 670 -24.12 -19.70 13.63
CA ARG A 670 -22.78 -19.08 13.60
C ARG A 670 -22.00 -19.44 14.86
N LEU A 671 -20.92 -20.21 14.72
CA LEU A 671 -19.88 -20.26 15.75
C LEU A 671 -19.08 -18.95 15.72
N GLY A 672 -18.95 -18.31 16.89
CA GLY A 672 -18.16 -17.08 17.05
C GLY A 672 -16.71 -17.39 17.46
N SER A 673 -15.75 -17.05 16.59
CA SER A 673 -14.32 -17.15 16.88
C SER A 673 -13.75 -15.79 17.26
N ASN A 674 -13.74 -15.47 18.56
CA ASN A 674 -13.12 -14.24 19.07
C ASN A 674 -11.60 -14.36 19.09
N VAL A 675 -10.91 -13.59 18.24
CA VAL A 675 -9.45 -13.34 18.35
C VAL A 675 -9.22 -11.84 18.43
N LEU A 676 -8.58 -11.40 19.51
CA LEU A 676 -8.37 -9.99 19.82
C LEU A 676 -7.23 -9.40 19.00
N GLY A 677 -7.56 -8.66 17.94
CA GLY A 677 -6.60 -7.82 17.22
C GLY A 677 -6.28 -6.56 18.01
N PHE A 678 -5.06 -6.45 18.54
CA PHE A 678 -4.57 -5.22 19.16
C PHE A 678 -4.35 -4.13 18.09
N GLY A 679 -5.18 -3.09 18.11
CA GLY A 679 -5.01 -1.91 17.28
C GLY A 679 -3.90 -1.01 17.82
N GLY A 680 -2.88 -0.72 17.00
CA GLY A 680 -1.85 0.27 17.31
C GLY A 680 -2.41 1.70 17.29
N SER A 681 -2.04 2.51 18.28
CA SER A 681 -2.65 3.82 18.55
C SER A 681 -2.31 4.90 17.51
N PHE A 682 -3.34 5.52 16.93
CA PHE A 682 -3.33 6.94 16.55
C PHE A 682 -4.59 7.62 17.08
N GLY A 683 -4.51 8.93 17.38
CA GLY A 683 -5.40 9.59 18.34
C GLY A 683 -6.85 9.85 17.88
N MET A 684 -7.79 9.74 18.83
CA MET A 684 -9.19 10.16 18.66
C MET A 684 -9.28 11.70 18.58
N VAL A 685 -9.79 12.26 17.47
CA VAL A 685 -11.20 12.58 17.17
C VAL A 685 -11.75 13.84 17.86
N SER A 686 -12.24 14.76 17.02
CA SER A 686 -13.48 15.52 17.26
C SER A 686 -14.24 15.65 15.93
N GLN A 687 -15.57 15.61 15.93
CA GLN A 687 -16.43 15.60 14.73
C GLN A 687 -17.62 16.56 14.84
N ARG A 688 -17.90 17.29 13.75
CA ARG A 688 -19.21 17.70 13.16
C ARG A 688 -18.88 18.67 11.98
N LEU A 689 -19.46 18.57 10.78
CA LEU A 689 -20.86 18.83 10.37
C LEU A 689 -21.28 20.28 10.71
N TYR A 690 -21.73 21.15 9.80
CA TYR A 690 -22.38 20.99 8.47
C TYR A 690 -21.65 21.85 7.38
N SER A 691 -21.96 21.87 6.07
CA SER A 691 -23.18 22.28 5.31
C SER A 691 -23.76 23.65 5.74
N SER A 692 -24.16 24.58 4.88
CA SER A 692 -23.94 24.80 3.42
C SER A 692 -24.51 26.19 3.01
N ASN A 693 -24.16 26.65 1.81
CA ASN A 693 -24.77 27.75 1.02
C ASN A 693 -24.36 29.22 1.27
N ALA A 694 -24.07 29.84 0.11
CA ALA A 694 -24.07 31.24 -0.31
C ALA A 694 -25.50 31.88 -0.22
N VAL A 695 -25.79 33.18 -0.46
CA VAL A 695 -25.00 34.42 -0.74
C VAL A 695 -25.89 35.67 -0.50
N GLY A 696 -25.28 36.84 -0.24
CA GLY A 696 -25.95 38.16 -0.28
C GLY A 696 -26.69 38.60 1.00
N GLY A 697 -26.93 39.89 1.25
CA GLY A 697 -26.39 41.08 0.55
C GLY A 697 -27.01 42.43 0.96
N ASN A 698 -26.21 43.28 1.61
CA ASN A 698 -26.25 44.76 1.65
C ASN A 698 -27.39 45.56 2.38
N VAL A 699 -26.99 46.75 2.90
CA VAL A 699 -27.76 47.99 3.20
C VAL A 699 -28.61 48.12 4.50
N ASP A 700 -28.08 48.95 5.42
CA ASP A 700 -28.67 50.04 6.25
C ASP A 700 -30.06 50.01 6.96
N LYS A 701 -29.99 50.55 8.20
CA LYS A 701 -30.91 51.52 8.88
C LYS A 701 -32.18 51.10 9.63
N SER A 702 -32.06 51.26 10.97
CA SER A 702 -32.95 51.99 11.92
C SER A 702 -34.41 51.59 12.15
N GLY A 703 -34.74 51.37 13.44
CA GLY A 703 -35.88 52.06 14.09
C GLY A 703 -36.95 51.21 14.80
N GLY A 704 -37.17 51.47 16.10
CA GLY A 704 -38.52 51.48 16.71
C GLY A 704 -39.10 50.19 17.33
N SER A 705 -39.23 50.20 18.65
CA SER A 705 -40.47 50.07 19.47
C SER A 705 -41.81 49.61 18.83
N GLU A 706 -42.77 48.97 19.53
CA GLU A 706 -42.89 48.42 20.91
C GLU A 706 -44.23 47.62 21.04
N VAL A 707 -44.54 47.10 22.24
CA VAL A 707 -45.87 46.60 22.72
C VAL A 707 -46.35 45.25 22.11
N GLY A 708 -47.00 44.32 22.84
CA GLY A 708 -47.11 44.20 24.30
C GLY A 708 -48.40 43.50 24.82
N VAL A 709 -48.20 42.40 25.58
CA VAL A 709 -49.02 41.91 26.72
C VAL A 709 -50.50 41.52 26.49
N SER A 710 -50.81 40.24 26.72
CA SER A 710 -51.79 39.76 27.74
C SER A 710 -51.76 38.21 27.84
N SER A 711 -52.30 37.63 28.92
CA SER A 711 -51.97 36.26 29.33
C SER A 711 -53.03 35.54 30.18
N GLY A 712 -53.09 34.21 30.03
CA GLY A 712 -53.78 33.25 30.93
C GLY A 712 -54.93 32.47 30.26
N GLY A 713 -55.02 31.14 30.35
CA GLY A 713 -54.06 30.14 30.88
C GLY A 713 -54.73 28.78 31.16
N VAL A 714 -53.93 27.74 31.49
CA VAL A 714 -54.31 26.48 32.21
C VAL A 714 -55.29 25.54 31.45
N ASP A 715 -55.01 24.25 31.17
CA ASP A 715 -53.86 23.37 31.44
C ASP A 715 -53.85 22.11 30.51
N VAL A 716 -52.98 21.14 30.81
CA VAL A 716 -52.96 19.71 30.38
C VAL A 716 -52.18 19.35 29.09
N SER A 717 -51.41 18.25 29.19
CA SER A 717 -50.59 17.56 28.18
C SER A 717 -51.44 16.74 27.18
N ASP A 718 -50.93 16.23 26.04
CA ASP A 718 -49.57 15.84 25.64
C ASP A 718 -49.39 15.88 24.10
N GLY A 719 -48.14 15.77 23.61
CA GLY A 719 -47.84 15.32 22.23
C GLY A 719 -47.54 16.41 21.19
N GLY A 720 -46.26 16.76 21.01
CA GLY A 720 -45.81 17.59 19.88
C GLY A 720 -44.29 17.83 19.84
N PHE A 721 -43.59 17.22 18.87
CA PHE A 721 -42.12 17.31 18.77
C PHE A 721 -41.70 18.55 17.96
N GLY A 722 -41.02 19.52 18.59
CA GLY A 722 -40.58 20.77 17.94
C GLY A 722 -39.16 21.19 18.32
N GLY A 723 -38.18 20.93 17.44
CA GLY A 723 -36.77 21.26 17.68
C GLY A 723 -36.34 22.59 17.08
N GLY A 724 -36.06 23.60 17.92
CA GLY A 724 -35.50 24.89 17.48
C GLY A 724 -34.83 25.71 18.59
N ASP A 725 -35.58 26.05 19.63
CA ASP A 725 -35.19 26.98 20.72
C ASP A 725 -33.82 26.72 21.37
N TRP A 726 -33.43 25.45 21.50
CA TRP A 726 -32.16 25.07 22.14
C TRP A 726 -30.92 25.57 21.37
N VAL A 727 -31.01 25.72 20.05
CA VAL A 727 -29.85 26.07 19.20
C VAL A 727 -29.43 27.53 19.40
N GLU A 728 -30.38 28.47 19.44
CA GLU A 728 -30.08 29.90 19.64
C GLU A 728 -29.57 30.19 21.05
N LYS A 729 -30.15 29.56 22.08
CA LYS A 729 -29.66 29.67 23.47
C LYS A 729 -28.22 29.17 23.62
N VAL A 730 -27.84 28.09 22.94
CA VAL A 730 -26.45 27.62 22.89
C VAL A 730 -25.55 28.62 22.13
N LYS A 731 -26.00 29.16 21.00
CA LYS A 731 -25.29 30.17 20.19
C LYS A 731 -24.93 31.42 20.99
N GLY A 732 -25.90 32.01 21.71
CA GLY A 732 -25.69 33.21 22.52
C GLY A 732 -24.71 32.98 23.67
N ALA A 733 -24.86 31.86 24.38
CA ALA A 733 -23.93 31.45 25.44
C ALA A 733 -22.50 31.19 24.90
N TRP A 734 -22.36 30.69 23.67
CA TRP A 734 -21.06 30.44 23.06
C TRP A 734 -20.35 31.73 22.64
N LYS A 735 -21.08 32.70 22.08
CA LYS A 735 -20.50 33.99 21.65
C LYS A 735 -19.96 34.79 22.84
N SER A 736 -20.72 34.90 23.93
CA SER A 736 -20.27 35.53 25.18
C SER A 736 -19.00 34.89 25.76
N VAL A 737 -18.82 33.58 25.60
CA VAL A 737 -17.62 32.85 26.04
C VAL A 737 -16.40 33.08 25.13
N ILE A 738 -16.61 33.41 23.85
CA ILE A 738 -15.54 33.77 22.91
C ILE A 738 -15.05 35.19 23.17
N ASP A 739 -15.97 36.16 23.33
CA ASP A 739 -15.62 37.57 23.53
C ASP A 739 -14.85 37.78 24.85
N ALA A 740 -15.27 37.08 25.93
CA ALA A 740 -14.54 37.03 27.20
C ALA A 740 -13.17 36.30 27.11
N GLY A 741 -13.00 35.42 26.12
CA GLY A 741 -11.72 34.75 25.83
C GLY A 741 -10.70 35.72 25.23
N ASN A 742 -11.10 36.50 24.23
CA ASN A 742 -10.23 37.41 23.49
C ASN A 742 -9.66 38.52 24.40
N TYR A 743 -10.52 39.21 25.16
CA TYR A 743 -10.13 40.30 26.07
C TYR A 743 -9.05 39.91 27.09
N THR A 744 -9.00 38.64 27.49
CA THR A 744 -7.98 38.16 28.43
C THR A 744 -6.75 37.56 27.73
N GLY A 745 -6.88 37.13 26.47
CA GLY A 745 -5.77 36.64 25.66
C GLY A 745 -4.75 37.75 25.37
N GLU A 746 -5.24 38.96 25.07
CA GLU A 746 -4.39 40.14 24.85
C GLU A 746 -3.59 40.49 26.12
N LYS A 747 -4.25 40.56 27.28
CA LYS A 747 -3.60 40.93 28.54
C LYS A 747 -2.60 39.91 29.08
N VAL A 748 -2.73 38.64 28.71
CA VAL A 748 -1.73 37.59 29.02
C VAL A 748 -0.56 37.64 28.04
N LYS A 749 -0.79 38.07 26.79
CA LYS A 749 0.26 38.29 25.81
C LYS A 749 1.11 39.52 26.16
N GLU A 750 0.47 40.62 26.54
CA GLU A 750 1.09 41.88 26.99
C GLU A 750 2.15 41.64 28.09
N VAL A 751 1.78 40.95 29.17
CA VAL A 751 2.69 40.57 30.28
C VAL A 751 3.75 39.53 29.85
N SER A 752 3.48 38.71 28.84
CA SER A 752 4.45 37.75 28.29
C SER A 752 5.53 38.46 27.48
N ASP A 753 5.14 39.40 26.61
CA ASP A 753 6.04 40.15 25.74
C ASP A 753 6.94 41.10 26.56
N GLU A 754 6.46 41.60 27.70
CA GLU A 754 7.21 42.43 28.66
C GLU A 754 8.29 41.64 29.45
N LEU A 755 8.01 40.39 29.85
CA LEU A 755 8.93 39.56 30.65
C LEU A 755 9.94 38.74 29.81
N MET A 756 9.61 38.43 28.55
CA MET A 756 10.48 37.70 27.63
C MET A 756 11.93 38.22 27.53
N PRO A 757 12.21 39.53 27.33
CA PRO A 757 13.59 40.00 27.15
C PRO A 757 14.46 39.77 28.38
N TYR A 758 13.94 39.93 29.60
CA TYR A 758 14.67 39.67 30.84
C TYR A 758 14.98 38.17 31.03
N GLY A 759 14.04 37.29 30.69
CA GLY A 759 14.25 35.84 30.69
C GLY A 759 15.32 35.41 29.67
N GLN A 760 15.30 36.02 28.48
CA GLN A 760 16.29 35.79 27.43
C GLN A 760 17.69 36.23 27.89
N GLN A 761 17.82 37.46 28.41
CA GLN A 761 19.07 38.03 28.90
C GLN A 761 19.70 37.17 30.01
N LEU A 762 18.90 36.62 30.94
CA LEU A 762 19.39 35.76 32.01
C LEU A 762 19.99 34.44 31.47
N LEU A 763 19.32 33.83 30.47
CA LEU A 763 19.74 32.58 29.83
C LEU A 763 20.97 32.76 28.93
N ASP A 764 21.06 33.87 28.22
CA ASP A 764 22.21 34.19 27.37
C ASP A 764 23.45 34.57 28.21
N THR A 765 23.26 35.16 29.40
CA THR A 765 24.37 35.43 30.35
C THR A 765 24.95 34.15 30.97
N HIS A 766 24.16 33.07 31.08
CA HIS A 766 24.59 31.81 31.72
C HIS A 766 24.12 30.59 30.91
N PRO A 767 24.80 30.22 29.80
CA PRO A 767 24.33 29.18 28.90
C PRO A 767 24.01 27.83 29.57
N TYR A 768 24.78 27.42 30.58
CA TYR A 768 24.54 26.17 31.32
C TYR A 768 23.19 26.13 32.06
N LEU A 769 22.61 27.28 32.43
CA LEU A 769 21.29 27.32 33.06
C LEU A 769 20.18 26.96 32.07
N LYS A 770 20.39 27.13 30.75
CA LYS A 770 19.45 26.68 29.71
C LYS A 770 19.32 25.15 29.68
N ASP A 771 20.45 24.46 29.75
CA ASP A 771 20.53 22.99 29.68
C ASP A 771 20.05 22.30 30.97
N VAL A 772 19.94 23.05 32.08
CA VAL A 772 19.40 22.55 33.36
C VAL A 772 17.97 23.01 33.61
N ILE A 773 17.65 24.31 33.50
CA ILE A 773 16.31 24.85 33.80
C ILE A 773 15.26 24.32 32.84
N VAL A 774 15.55 24.23 31.53
CA VAL A 774 14.52 23.80 30.57
C VAL A 774 14.12 22.33 30.80
N PRO A 775 15.05 21.36 30.92
CA PRO A 775 14.66 19.97 31.19
C PRO A 775 14.10 19.73 32.60
N VAL A 776 14.63 20.37 33.64
CA VAL A 776 14.10 20.26 35.02
C VAL A 776 12.71 20.90 35.10
N GLY A 777 12.51 22.05 34.48
CA GLY A 777 11.20 22.71 34.36
C GLY A 777 10.18 21.84 33.63
N CYS A 778 10.55 21.23 32.49
CA CYS A 778 9.69 20.31 31.75
C CYS A 778 9.35 19.03 32.54
N THR A 779 10.30 18.43 33.25
CA THR A 779 10.08 17.18 34.02
C THR A 779 9.26 17.39 35.29
N LEU A 780 9.49 18.48 36.03
CA LEU A 780 8.61 18.90 37.13
C LEU A 780 7.19 19.19 36.63
N THR A 781 7.06 19.91 35.52
CA THR A 781 5.77 20.22 34.90
C THR A 781 5.02 18.97 34.43
N GLY A 782 5.72 18.00 33.83
CA GLY A 782 5.18 16.69 33.46
C GLY A 782 4.71 15.87 34.65
N THR A 783 5.42 15.97 35.79
CA THR A 783 5.02 15.32 37.05
C THR A 783 3.74 15.96 37.63
N ILE A 784 3.67 17.30 37.66
CA ILE A 784 2.47 18.04 38.11
C ILE A 784 1.26 17.71 37.22
N LEU A 785 1.44 17.58 35.90
CA LEU A 785 0.42 17.07 34.97
C LEU A 785 -0.10 15.68 35.36
N ALA A 786 0.82 14.73 35.58
CA ALA A 786 0.47 13.34 35.90
C ALA A 786 -0.37 13.25 37.18
N TRP A 787 -0.02 14.01 38.22
CA TRP A 787 -0.74 13.99 39.49
C TRP A 787 -2.09 14.72 39.44
N PHE A 788 -2.16 15.93 38.87
CA PHE A 788 -3.32 16.82 38.99
C PHE A 788 -4.27 16.87 37.78
N VAL A 789 -3.80 16.52 36.58
CA VAL A 789 -4.57 16.59 35.33
C VAL A 789 -4.97 15.20 34.84
N MET A 790 -4.06 14.22 34.84
CA MET A 790 -4.35 12.84 34.43
C MET A 790 -5.63 12.24 35.08
N PRO A 791 -5.86 12.30 36.41
CA PRO A 791 -7.11 11.80 37.00
C PRO A 791 -8.38 12.47 36.45
N LYS A 792 -8.33 13.78 36.14
CA LYS A 792 -9.49 14.51 35.62
C LYS A 792 -9.77 14.12 34.17
N VAL A 793 -8.73 13.81 33.40
CA VAL A 793 -8.83 13.28 32.03
C VAL A 793 -9.36 11.84 32.04
N LEU A 794 -8.78 10.95 32.85
CA LEU A 794 -9.20 9.55 32.99
C LEU A 794 -10.65 9.42 33.50
N ARG A 795 -11.06 10.21 34.50
CA ARG A 795 -12.46 10.27 34.97
C ARG A 795 -13.42 10.79 33.89
N ARG A 796 -12.95 11.65 32.97
CA ARG A 796 -13.76 12.14 31.84
C ARG A 796 -13.89 11.09 30.73
N PHE A 797 -12.82 10.38 30.40
CA PHE A 797 -12.87 9.22 29.50
C PHE A 797 -13.74 8.09 30.07
N HIS A 798 -13.71 7.86 31.38
CA HIS A 798 -14.64 6.95 32.04
C HIS A 798 -16.10 7.36 31.84
N LYS A 799 -16.47 8.62 32.13
CA LYS A 799 -17.83 9.11 31.89
C LYS A 799 -18.24 8.96 30.42
N PHE A 800 -17.39 9.36 29.48
CA PHE A 800 -17.65 9.19 28.04
C PHE A 800 -17.84 7.72 27.64
N SER A 801 -16.98 6.83 28.14
CA SER A 801 -17.07 5.37 27.93
C SER A 801 -18.32 4.73 28.51
N MET A 802 -18.98 5.37 29.49
CA MET A 802 -20.25 4.93 30.07
C MET A 802 -21.47 5.64 29.46
N GLN A 803 -21.27 6.65 28.61
CA GLN A 803 -22.31 7.49 28.00
C GLN A 803 -22.30 7.43 26.45
N GLY A 804 -21.48 6.56 25.86
CA GLY A 804 -21.39 6.36 24.42
C GLY A 804 -22.54 5.50 23.85
N PRO A 805 -22.79 5.53 22.53
CA PRO A 805 -23.93 4.89 21.87
C PRO A 805 -23.92 3.35 21.85
N ALA A 806 -23.02 2.69 22.59
CA ALA A 806 -23.00 1.23 22.75
C ALA A 806 -24.31 0.70 23.36
N GLN A 807 -24.98 1.49 24.19
CA GLN A 807 -26.30 1.17 24.74
C GLN A 807 -27.41 1.04 23.68
N LEU A 808 -27.19 1.49 22.44
CA LEU A 808 -28.14 1.34 21.32
C LEU A 808 -27.83 0.13 20.41
N LEU A 809 -26.68 -0.54 20.59
CA LEU A 809 -26.22 -1.64 19.72
C LEU A 809 -25.98 -2.97 20.46
N SER A 810 -26.06 -2.98 21.79
CA SER A 810 -26.12 -4.20 22.59
C SER A 810 -27.22 -4.11 23.64
N GLY A 811 -28.28 -4.90 23.48
CA GLY A 811 -29.25 -5.15 24.55
C GLY A 811 -28.56 -5.78 25.78
N SER A 812 -29.03 -5.42 26.97
CA SER A 812 -28.56 -5.89 28.29
C SER A 812 -27.04 -5.95 28.50
N SER A 813 -26.47 -4.87 29.07
CA SER A 813 -25.22 -5.00 29.81
C SER A 813 -25.45 -5.87 31.04
N LEU A 814 -24.90 -7.09 31.04
CA LEU A 814 -24.96 -8.09 32.13
C LEU A 814 -24.41 -7.59 33.50
N TRP A 815 -23.84 -6.39 33.53
CA TRP A 815 -23.19 -5.78 34.68
C TRP A 815 -23.52 -4.29 34.69
N GLY A 816 -24.16 -3.81 35.76
CA GLY A 816 -24.57 -2.41 35.91
C GLY A 816 -23.42 -1.38 35.93
N PRO A 817 -23.76 -0.08 36.02
CA PRO A 817 -22.82 1.03 35.90
C PRO A 817 -21.63 0.88 36.86
N VAL A 818 -20.42 1.10 36.34
CA VAL A 818 -19.17 0.80 37.05
C VAL A 818 -18.69 2.02 37.84
N PRO A 819 -18.36 1.89 39.14
CA PRO A 819 -17.59 2.91 39.86
C PRO A 819 -16.21 3.10 39.21
N TYR A 820 -15.75 4.34 39.14
CA TYR A 820 -14.50 4.70 38.46
C TYR A 820 -13.29 3.92 39.00
N GLU A 821 -13.26 3.73 40.31
CA GLU A 821 -12.22 3.07 41.10
C GLU A 821 -12.09 1.57 40.74
N ARG A 822 -13.20 0.97 40.27
CA ARG A 822 -13.29 -0.44 39.82
C ARG A 822 -13.27 -0.58 38.29
N SER A 823 -12.92 0.49 37.57
CA SER A 823 -12.84 0.51 36.11
C SER A 823 -11.42 0.27 35.58
N PHE A 824 -11.30 0.09 34.26
CA PHE A 824 -10.01 0.10 33.54
C PHE A 824 -9.22 1.40 33.81
N TRP A 825 -9.90 2.56 33.73
CA TRP A 825 -9.28 3.87 33.89
C TRP A 825 -8.78 4.11 35.33
N GLY A 826 -9.54 3.68 36.35
CA GLY A 826 -9.13 3.75 37.75
C GLY A 826 -8.10 2.70 38.18
N ALA A 827 -7.89 1.64 37.38
CA ALA A 827 -6.75 0.73 37.52
C ALA A 827 -5.46 1.32 36.92
N LEU A 828 -5.57 2.11 35.85
CA LEU A 828 -4.46 2.74 35.14
C LEU A 828 -3.93 4.03 35.83
N GLU A 829 -4.77 4.74 36.59
CA GLU A 829 -4.45 6.05 37.15
C GLU A 829 -3.13 6.10 37.94
N ASP A 830 -2.92 5.17 38.87
CA ASP A 830 -1.73 5.21 39.74
C ASP A 830 -0.46 4.66 39.07
N PRO A 831 -0.44 3.48 38.42
CA PRO A 831 0.76 3.01 37.71
C PRO A 831 1.32 4.03 36.72
N LEU A 832 0.43 4.77 36.03
CA LEU A 832 0.83 5.83 35.10
C LEU A 832 1.38 7.08 35.80
N ARG A 833 0.85 7.47 36.99
CA ARG A 833 1.46 8.53 37.81
C ARG A 833 2.88 8.17 38.22
N TYR A 834 3.06 6.99 38.81
CA TYR A 834 4.32 6.62 39.43
C TYR A 834 5.43 6.41 38.40
N VAL A 835 5.14 5.84 37.21
CA VAL A 835 6.16 5.72 36.15
C VAL A 835 6.61 7.08 35.61
N VAL A 836 5.68 8.01 35.34
CA VAL A 836 6.02 9.37 34.86
C VAL A 836 6.82 10.13 35.91
N THR A 837 6.43 10.01 37.18
CA THR A 837 7.13 10.61 38.33
C THR A 837 8.56 10.04 38.46
N PHE A 838 8.71 8.72 38.35
CA PHE A 838 10.00 8.05 38.41
C PHE A 838 10.93 8.44 37.26
N MET A 839 10.42 8.50 36.02
CA MET A 839 11.18 8.94 34.85
C MET A 839 11.60 10.41 34.96
N ALA A 840 10.76 11.28 35.51
CA ALA A 840 11.10 12.68 35.78
C ALA A 840 12.23 12.81 36.81
N PHE A 841 12.10 12.20 37.99
CA PHE A 841 13.13 12.28 39.03
C PHE A 841 14.46 11.62 38.62
N SER A 842 14.43 10.56 37.81
CA SER A 842 15.67 9.94 37.30
C SER A 842 16.38 10.77 36.22
N GLN A 843 15.67 11.57 35.40
CA GLN A 843 16.34 12.60 34.59
C GLN A 843 17.03 13.66 35.47
N ILE A 844 16.31 14.18 36.47
CA ILE A 844 16.85 15.21 37.37
C ILE A 844 18.11 14.69 38.10
N ALA A 845 18.08 13.45 38.61
CA ALA A 845 19.25 12.83 39.24
C ALA A 845 20.44 12.68 38.27
N ASN A 846 20.20 12.28 37.02
CA ASN A 846 21.23 12.15 35.99
C ASN A 846 21.83 13.52 35.57
N MET A 847 21.05 14.60 35.65
CA MET A 847 21.53 15.97 35.38
C MET A 847 22.34 16.56 36.54
N VAL A 848 22.04 16.16 37.79
CA VAL A 848 22.80 16.58 38.98
C VAL A 848 24.12 15.81 39.14
N ALA A 849 24.18 14.53 38.71
CA ALA A 849 25.35 13.67 38.86
C ALA A 849 25.74 12.88 37.58
N PRO A 850 26.00 13.54 36.44
CA PRO A 850 26.16 12.89 35.13
C PRO A 850 27.42 12.00 35.02
N THR A 851 28.42 12.20 35.87
CA THR A 851 29.64 11.38 35.94
C THR A 851 29.47 10.05 36.68
N THR A 852 28.28 9.77 37.23
CA THR A 852 28.01 8.50 37.91
C THR A 852 27.66 7.39 36.92
N ILE A 853 27.96 6.14 37.32
CA ILE A 853 27.68 4.91 36.55
C ILE A 853 26.20 4.82 36.13
N ALA A 854 25.29 5.42 36.91
CA ALA A 854 23.84 5.42 36.66
C ALA A 854 23.43 5.91 35.25
N SER A 855 24.22 6.79 34.62
CA SER A 855 23.93 7.33 33.28
C SER A 855 23.86 6.25 32.19
N GLN A 856 24.63 5.17 32.30
CA GLN A 856 24.59 4.04 31.36
C GLN A 856 23.36 3.14 31.57
N TYR A 857 22.87 3.04 32.81
CA TYR A 857 21.79 2.13 33.19
C TYR A 857 20.40 2.77 33.17
N ILE A 858 20.29 4.10 33.08
CA ILE A 858 19.00 4.81 33.15
C ILE A 858 17.94 4.29 32.16
N LEU A 859 18.34 3.96 30.93
CA LEU A 859 17.43 3.42 29.91
C LEU A 859 16.94 2.00 30.23
N GLN A 860 17.77 1.18 30.88
CA GLN A 860 17.38 -0.16 31.35
C GLN A 860 16.43 -0.05 32.56
N THR A 861 16.77 0.80 33.52
CA THR A 861 15.93 1.12 34.68
C THR A 861 14.55 1.68 34.25
N TRP A 862 14.50 2.49 33.19
CA TRP A 862 13.25 2.97 32.59
C TRP A 862 12.41 1.85 31.98
N ARG A 863 13.02 0.93 31.21
CA ARG A 863 12.33 -0.26 30.69
C ARG A 863 11.75 -1.09 31.84
N GLY A 864 12.53 -1.33 32.90
CA GLY A 864 12.08 -2.02 34.10
C GLY A 864 10.91 -1.32 34.80
N ALA A 865 10.97 0.00 34.99
CA ALA A 865 9.91 0.78 35.62
C ALA A 865 8.59 0.78 34.82
N VAL A 866 8.68 0.83 33.48
CA VAL A 866 7.51 0.65 32.59
C VAL A 866 6.92 -0.74 32.73
N ILE A 867 7.75 -1.79 32.71
CA ILE A 867 7.31 -3.19 32.86
C ILE A 867 6.61 -3.41 34.20
N LEU A 868 7.21 -2.96 35.31
CA LEU A 868 6.61 -3.05 36.65
C LEU A 868 5.26 -2.32 36.72
N SER A 869 5.14 -1.17 36.05
CA SER A 869 3.90 -0.39 36.03
C SER A 869 2.82 -1.04 35.16
N VAL A 870 3.19 -1.69 34.04
CA VAL A 870 2.25 -2.50 33.23
C VAL A 870 1.79 -3.74 34.00
N VAL A 871 2.68 -4.44 34.70
CA VAL A 871 2.34 -5.59 35.56
C VAL A 871 1.40 -5.16 36.69
N TRP A 872 1.70 -4.05 37.38
CA TRP A 872 0.85 -3.50 38.43
C TRP A 872 -0.54 -3.07 37.91
N PHE A 873 -0.58 -2.40 36.76
CA PHE A 873 -1.83 -2.04 36.08
C PHE A 873 -2.67 -3.28 35.74
N LEU A 874 -2.08 -4.27 35.07
CA LEU A 874 -2.77 -5.49 34.66
C LEU A 874 -3.27 -6.28 35.87
N HIS A 875 -2.47 -6.37 36.93
CA HIS A 875 -2.88 -7.02 38.18
C HIS A 875 -4.09 -6.31 38.80
N ARG A 876 -4.01 -4.98 38.97
CA ARG A 876 -5.07 -4.15 39.56
C ARG A 876 -6.36 -4.17 38.72
N TRP A 877 -6.25 -4.11 37.39
CA TRP A 877 -7.39 -4.22 36.49
C TRP A 877 -8.04 -5.61 36.57
N LYS A 878 -7.23 -6.68 36.55
CA LYS A 878 -7.69 -8.06 36.68
C LYS A 878 -8.41 -8.30 38.02
N THR A 879 -7.83 -7.87 39.14
CA THR A 879 -8.47 -7.94 40.46
C THR A 879 -9.79 -7.17 40.47
N ASN A 880 -9.83 -5.94 39.93
CA ASN A 880 -11.07 -5.17 39.80
C ASN A 880 -12.16 -5.89 38.99
N VAL A 881 -11.80 -6.61 37.92
CA VAL A 881 -12.74 -7.42 37.12
C VAL A 881 -13.22 -8.65 37.91
N ILE A 882 -12.33 -9.41 38.55
CA ILE A 882 -12.68 -10.63 39.28
C ILE A 882 -13.46 -10.32 40.56
N SER A 883 -13.10 -9.28 41.31
CA SER A 883 -13.87 -8.82 42.47
C SER A 883 -15.27 -8.31 42.10
N ARG A 884 -15.48 -7.81 40.87
CA ARG A 884 -16.83 -7.55 40.34
C ARG A 884 -17.54 -8.86 39.97
N ALA A 885 -16.86 -9.79 39.31
CA ALA A 885 -17.40 -11.10 38.93
C ALA A 885 -17.95 -11.89 40.13
N LEU A 886 -17.23 -11.85 41.26
CA LEU A 886 -17.61 -12.48 42.52
C LEU A 886 -18.74 -11.75 43.28
N ALA A 887 -19.08 -10.51 42.89
CA ALA A 887 -20.02 -9.66 43.64
C ALA A 887 -21.42 -9.53 43.01
N SER A 888 -21.65 -10.01 41.78
CA SER A 888 -22.97 -9.92 41.12
C SER A 888 -23.88 -11.14 41.34
N LYS A 889 -23.31 -12.33 41.59
CA LYS A 889 -24.05 -13.59 41.77
C LYS A 889 -24.30 -13.87 43.25
N SER A 890 -25.31 -13.23 43.85
CA SER A 890 -25.72 -13.52 45.24
C SER A 890 -26.79 -14.61 45.38
N SER A 891 -27.29 -15.20 44.28
CA SER A 891 -28.50 -16.04 44.32
C SER A 891 -28.54 -17.26 43.38
N GLN A 892 -27.40 -17.87 43.00
CA GLN A 892 -27.32 -19.31 42.64
C GLN A 892 -25.88 -19.81 42.41
N GLY A 893 -25.53 -20.96 43.00
CA GLY A 893 -24.39 -21.81 42.64
C GLY A 893 -23.04 -21.52 43.33
N LEU A 894 -22.70 -22.28 44.39
CA LEU A 894 -21.36 -22.24 45.01
C LEU A 894 -20.23 -22.66 44.04
N VAL A 895 -20.53 -23.58 43.12
CA VAL A 895 -19.56 -24.28 42.22
C VAL A 895 -18.81 -23.34 41.25
N ASP A 896 -19.28 -22.11 41.07
CA ASP A 896 -18.65 -21.10 40.20
C ASP A 896 -17.56 -20.28 40.92
N ARG A 897 -17.65 -20.18 42.26
CA ARG A 897 -16.78 -19.32 43.08
C ARG A 897 -15.35 -19.84 43.13
N ASP A 898 -15.18 -21.14 43.37
CA ASP A 898 -13.85 -21.74 43.50
C ASP A 898 -13.09 -21.76 42.17
N LYS A 899 -13.81 -21.85 41.04
CA LYS A 899 -13.24 -21.71 39.70
C LYS A 899 -12.72 -20.29 39.46
N LEU A 900 -13.47 -19.27 39.84
CA LEU A 900 -13.02 -17.87 39.74
C LEU A 900 -11.81 -17.59 40.65
N LEU A 901 -11.76 -18.18 41.85
CA LEU A 901 -10.62 -18.07 42.77
C LEU A 901 -9.39 -18.85 42.27
N ALA A 902 -9.57 -20.00 41.62
CA ALA A 902 -8.49 -20.74 40.97
C ALA A 902 -7.93 -19.96 39.77
N ILE A 903 -8.81 -19.41 38.92
CA ILE A 903 -8.44 -18.52 37.81
C ILE A 903 -7.68 -17.29 38.34
N ASP A 904 -8.11 -16.66 39.42
CA ASP A 904 -7.41 -15.52 40.03
C ASP A 904 -5.98 -15.88 40.45
N LYS A 905 -5.80 -16.99 41.18
CA LYS A 905 -4.47 -17.46 41.60
C LYS A 905 -3.57 -17.79 40.41
N ILE A 906 -4.05 -18.61 39.46
CA ILE A 906 -3.27 -19.02 38.28
C ILE A 906 -2.87 -17.81 37.43
N SER A 907 -3.80 -16.88 37.19
CA SER A 907 -3.53 -15.68 36.39
C SER A 907 -2.62 -14.67 37.09
N SER A 908 -2.65 -14.56 38.42
CA SER A 908 -1.65 -13.75 39.15
C SER A 908 -0.26 -14.37 39.07
N VAL A 909 -0.12 -15.70 39.27
CA VAL A 909 1.18 -16.39 39.11
C VAL A 909 1.72 -16.17 37.69
N ALA A 910 0.92 -16.43 36.66
CA ALA A 910 1.34 -16.24 35.27
C ALA A 910 1.75 -14.79 34.96
N LEU A 911 1.00 -13.80 35.46
CA LEU A 911 1.32 -12.38 35.25
C LEU A 911 2.62 -11.96 35.96
N PHE A 912 2.86 -12.43 37.19
CA PHE A 912 4.11 -12.14 37.91
C PHE A 912 5.31 -12.87 37.30
N SER A 913 5.16 -14.12 36.84
CA SER A 913 6.21 -14.84 36.12
C SER A 913 6.60 -14.12 34.81
N LEU A 914 5.63 -13.77 33.97
CA LEU A 914 5.88 -13.02 32.73
C LEU A 914 6.49 -11.64 33.01
N GLY A 915 6.03 -10.96 34.06
CA GLY A 915 6.58 -9.68 34.53
C GLY A 915 8.05 -9.79 34.94
N LEU A 916 8.40 -10.82 35.73
CA LEU A 916 9.77 -11.08 36.17
C LEU A 916 10.71 -11.42 34.99
N MET A 917 10.22 -12.19 34.02
CA MET A 917 10.98 -12.55 32.82
C MET A 917 11.25 -11.31 31.94
N ALA A 918 10.23 -10.48 31.68
CA ALA A 918 10.40 -9.24 30.94
C ALA A 918 11.32 -8.25 31.69
N LEU A 919 11.25 -8.20 33.02
CA LEU A 919 12.12 -7.37 33.85
C LEU A 919 13.58 -7.82 33.76
N ALA A 920 13.85 -9.13 33.80
CA ALA A 920 15.19 -9.67 33.62
C ALA A 920 15.77 -9.37 32.22
N GLU A 921 14.95 -9.50 31.17
CA GLU A 921 15.33 -9.13 29.80
C GLU A 921 15.61 -7.62 29.64
N ALA A 922 14.86 -6.76 30.34
CA ALA A 922 15.09 -5.31 30.36
C ALA A 922 16.44 -4.91 31.01
N PHE A 923 16.97 -5.75 31.91
CA PHE A 923 18.32 -5.63 32.49
C PHE A 923 19.37 -6.51 31.79
N GLY A 924 19.07 -7.03 30.59
CA GLY A 924 20.05 -7.72 29.73
C GLY A 924 20.23 -9.22 29.98
N VAL A 925 19.42 -9.85 30.85
CA VAL A 925 19.44 -11.31 31.02
C VAL A 925 18.75 -11.97 29.83
N ALA A 926 19.45 -12.86 29.11
CA ALA A 926 18.95 -13.50 27.90
C ALA A 926 17.94 -14.64 28.18
N VAL A 927 16.76 -14.33 28.74
CA VAL A 927 15.75 -15.30 29.21
C VAL A 927 15.31 -16.31 28.13
N GLN A 928 15.44 -15.97 26.84
CA GLN A 928 15.24 -16.87 25.70
C GLN A 928 15.99 -18.21 25.82
N SER A 929 17.20 -18.24 26.41
CA SER A 929 17.99 -19.47 26.56
C SER A 929 17.51 -20.39 27.70
N ILE A 930 16.73 -19.86 28.65
CA ILE A 930 16.20 -20.61 29.79
C ILE A 930 14.85 -21.26 29.41
N LEU A 931 14.04 -20.56 28.61
CA LEU A 931 12.75 -21.04 28.11
C LEU A 931 12.85 -22.32 27.27
N THR A 932 13.90 -22.45 26.45
CA THR A 932 14.15 -23.63 25.60
C THR A 932 14.56 -24.87 26.39
N VAL A 933 15.17 -24.71 27.57
CA VAL A 933 15.56 -25.84 28.44
C VAL A 933 14.42 -26.27 29.38
N GLY A 934 13.56 -25.33 29.79
CA GLY A 934 12.56 -25.57 30.84
C GLY A 934 11.25 -26.29 30.43
N GLY A 935 10.97 -26.49 29.14
CA GLY A 935 9.81 -27.28 28.65
C GLY A 935 8.40 -26.72 28.90
N ILE A 936 8.26 -25.65 29.69
CA ILE A 936 6.97 -25.02 30.08
C ILE A 936 6.31 -24.22 28.92
N GLY A 937 6.98 -24.11 27.76
CA GLY A 937 6.51 -23.42 26.56
C GLY A 937 5.33 -24.09 25.83
N GLY A 938 4.13 -24.05 26.40
CA GLY A 938 2.82 -24.12 25.74
C GLY A 938 2.36 -25.44 25.11
N ASN A 939 3.26 -26.26 24.55
CA ASN A 939 2.89 -27.33 23.62
C ASN A 939 2.13 -28.51 24.25
N GLY A 940 2.33 -28.79 25.54
CA GLY A 940 1.59 -29.85 26.25
C GLY A 940 0.10 -29.55 26.42
N LEU A 941 -0.24 -28.29 26.73
CA LEU A 941 -1.61 -27.87 27.03
C LEU A 941 -2.49 -27.75 25.75
N SER A 942 -1.85 -27.51 24.60
CA SER A 942 -2.51 -27.39 23.29
C SER A 942 -3.37 -28.61 22.93
N VAL A 943 -2.82 -29.82 23.11
CA VAL A 943 -3.53 -31.09 22.85
C VAL A 943 -4.75 -31.24 23.76
N GLN A 944 -4.62 -30.84 25.03
CA GLN A 944 -5.68 -30.98 26.04
C GLN A 944 -6.84 -29.98 25.83
N MET A 945 -6.57 -28.79 25.29
CA MET A 945 -7.62 -27.82 24.91
C MET A 945 -8.27 -28.15 23.56
N SER A 946 -7.51 -28.64 22.58
CA SER A 946 -8.03 -28.92 21.23
C SER A 946 -8.74 -30.28 21.08
N ARG A 947 -8.48 -31.25 21.98
CA ARG A 947 -9.12 -32.59 22.02
C ARG A 947 -9.23 -33.30 20.65
N PRO A 948 -8.14 -33.40 19.86
CA PRO A 948 -8.14 -34.11 18.57
C PRO A 948 -8.46 -35.61 18.73
N PHE A 949 -8.21 -36.15 19.92
CA PHE A 949 -8.58 -37.49 20.35
C PHE A 949 -8.99 -37.50 21.83
N SER A 950 -9.62 -38.60 22.23
CA SER A 950 -10.07 -38.92 23.59
C SER A 950 -9.38 -40.19 24.09
N VAL A 951 -9.38 -40.43 25.41
CA VAL A 951 -9.10 -41.78 25.94
C VAL A 951 -10.12 -42.76 25.34
N GLY A 952 -9.63 -43.89 24.83
CA GLY A 952 -10.38 -44.89 24.06
C GLY A 952 -10.23 -44.76 22.54
N ASP A 953 -9.89 -43.59 21.98
CA ASP A 953 -9.70 -43.40 20.54
C ASP A 953 -8.46 -44.17 20.04
N THR A 954 -8.53 -44.75 18.84
CA THR A 954 -7.36 -45.32 18.14
C THR A 954 -6.79 -44.28 17.18
N ILE A 955 -5.52 -43.91 17.37
CA ILE A 955 -4.87 -42.83 16.64
C ILE A 955 -3.57 -43.30 15.98
N ARG A 956 -3.21 -42.63 14.89
CA ARG A 956 -1.85 -42.66 14.32
C ARG A 956 -1.30 -41.24 14.25
N ALA A 957 -0.07 -41.04 14.74
CA ALA A 957 0.70 -39.81 14.59
C ALA A 957 2.09 -40.18 14.09
N GLY A 958 2.40 -39.80 12.84
CA GLY A 958 3.64 -40.19 12.16
C GLY A 958 3.86 -41.71 12.13
N SER A 959 4.92 -42.15 12.81
CA SER A 959 5.32 -43.56 12.97
C SER A 959 4.64 -44.29 14.13
N VAL A 960 3.97 -43.58 15.05
CA VAL A 960 3.34 -44.20 16.23
C VAL A 960 1.85 -44.43 15.98
N GLU A 961 1.38 -45.64 16.24
CA GLU A 961 -0.04 -46.00 16.17
C GLU A 961 -0.47 -46.80 17.41
N GLY A 962 -1.63 -46.47 17.97
CA GLY A 962 -2.18 -47.18 19.11
C GLY A 962 -3.50 -46.61 19.64
N GLN A 963 -4.11 -47.33 20.58
CA GLN A 963 -5.28 -46.87 21.33
C GLN A 963 -4.86 -45.99 22.51
N VAL A 964 -5.48 -44.82 22.68
CA VAL A 964 -5.20 -43.90 23.78
C VAL A 964 -5.72 -44.50 25.09
N VAL A 965 -4.80 -44.88 25.99
CA VAL A 965 -5.14 -45.41 27.33
C VAL A 965 -5.26 -44.27 28.33
N GLU A 966 -4.42 -43.25 28.22
CA GLU A 966 -4.23 -42.24 29.26
C GLU A 966 -3.65 -40.95 28.67
N MET A 967 -4.15 -39.78 29.07
CA MET A 967 -3.67 -38.47 28.61
C MET A 967 -3.23 -37.62 29.81
N GLY A 968 -1.91 -37.57 30.05
CA GLY A 968 -1.29 -36.70 31.03
C GLY A 968 -1.03 -35.28 30.51
N LEU A 969 -0.50 -34.41 31.38
CA LEU A 969 -0.22 -32.99 31.05
C LEU A 969 0.91 -32.83 30.01
N THR A 970 1.94 -33.68 30.09
CA THR A 970 3.16 -33.62 29.27
C THR A 970 3.35 -34.83 28.34
N THR A 971 2.68 -35.95 28.61
CA THR A 971 2.76 -37.20 27.84
C THR A 971 1.39 -37.86 27.71
N THR A 972 1.21 -38.65 26.66
CA THR A 972 0.04 -39.49 26.40
C THR A 972 0.50 -40.94 26.28
N ARG A 973 -0.20 -41.88 26.92
CA ARG A 973 0.10 -43.31 26.86
C ARG A 973 -0.85 -44.01 25.90
N LEU A 974 -0.27 -44.60 24.86
CA LEU A 974 -0.94 -45.40 23.85
C LEU A 974 -0.71 -46.89 24.12
N LEU A 975 -1.56 -47.74 23.54
CA LEU A 975 -1.38 -49.18 23.47
C LEU A 975 -1.25 -49.60 22.00
N SER A 976 -0.14 -50.22 21.62
CA SER A 976 0.10 -50.66 20.24
C SER A 976 -0.88 -51.77 19.82
N ALA A 977 -0.91 -52.09 18.52
CA ALA A 977 -1.67 -53.23 18.00
C ALA A 977 -1.28 -54.56 18.68
N GLU A 978 -0.01 -54.69 19.08
CA GLU A 978 0.59 -55.83 19.78
C GLU A 978 0.42 -55.75 21.31
N LYS A 979 -0.39 -54.79 21.81
CA LYS A 979 -0.68 -54.53 23.22
C LYS A 979 0.49 -53.97 24.06
N PHE A 980 1.58 -53.52 23.44
CA PHE A 980 2.67 -52.85 24.17
C PHE A 980 2.29 -51.40 24.56
N PRO A 981 2.61 -50.94 25.79
CA PRO A 981 2.38 -49.56 26.20
C PRO A 981 3.46 -48.63 25.63
N VAL A 982 3.05 -47.61 24.88
CA VAL A 982 3.94 -46.61 24.26
C VAL A 982 3.65 -45.23 24.87
N ILE A 983 4.64 -44.60 25.49
CA ILE A 983 4.52 -43.25 26.08
C ILE A 983 5.06 -42.22 25.09
N VAL A 984 4.24 -41.25 24.71
CA VAL A 984 4.56 -40.24 23.69
C VAL A 984 4.49 -38.83 24.30
N PRO A 985 5.52 -37.97 24.15
CA PRO A 985 5.45 -36.57 24.57
C PRO A 985 4.34 -35.79 23.86
N ASN A 986 3.57 -34.98 24.60
CA ASN A 986 2.44 -34.22 24.05
C ASN A 986 2.88 -33.22 22.96
N SER A 987 4.11 -32.70 23.05
CA SER A 987 4.72 -31.85 22.02
C SER A 987 4.90 -32.55 20.66
N LEU A 988 5.08 -33.88 20.64
CA LEU A 988 5.28 -34.65 19.41
C LEU A 988 3.99 -34.79 18.59
N PHE A 989 2.82 -34.76 19.24
CA PHE A 989 1.53 -34.64 18.54
C PHE A 989 1.29 -33.23 17.99
N SER A 990 1.88 -32.19 18.58
CA SER A 990 1.68 -30.80 18.11
C SER A 990 2.45 -30.47 16.82
N SER A 991 3.44 -31.28 16.45
CA SER A 991 4.27 -31.12 15.25
C SER A 991 4.04 -32.18 14.16
N GLN A 992 3.07 -33.08 14.35
CA GLN A 992 2.78 -34.19 13.43
C GLN A 992 1.30 -34.23 13.01
N VAL A 993 1.04 -34.80 11.83
CA VAL A 993 -0.34 -35.05 11.37
C VAL A 993 -0.94 -36.19 12.18
N ILE A 994 -2.05 -35.91 12.87
CA ILE A 994 -2.79 -36.87 13.69
C ILE A 994 -3.97 -37.41 12.87
N VAL A 995 -4.04 -38.72 12.70
CA VAL A 995 -5.17 -39.43 12.10
C VAL A 995 -5.93 -40.19 13.18
N ASN A 996 -7.12 -39.70 13.53
CA ASN A 996 -8.00 -40.36 14.50
C ASN A 996 -8.91 -41.38 13.77
N LYS A 997 -8.61 -42.67 13.92
CA LYS A 997 -9.32 -43.76 13.23
C LYS A 997 -10.69 -44.06 13.85
N SER A 998 -10.87 -43.76 15.14
CA SER A 998 -12.14 -43.97 15.86
C SER A 998 -13.26 -43.01 15.45
N ARG A 999 -12.93 -41.90 14.75
CA ARG A 999 -13.90 -40.87 14.31
C ARG A 999 -14.23 -40.92 12.81
N ALA A 1000 -13.85 -41.98 12.10
CA ALA A 1000 -14.18 -42.18 10.70
C ALA A 1000 -15.55 -42.86 10.55
N GLU A 1001 -16.55 -42.15 10.01
CA GLU A 1001 -17.94 -42.62 9.83
C GLU A 1001 -18.08 -43.75 8.80
N TRP A 1002 -17.17 -43.80 7.83
CA TRP A 1002 -17.09 -44.77 6.75
C TRP A 1002 -15.62 -44.93 6.30
N ARG A 1003 -15.34 -45.95 5.49
CA ARG A 1003 -14.01 -46.22 4.93
C ARG A 1003 -14.10 -46.53 3.44
N ALA A 1004 -13.35 -45.78 2.64
CA ALA A 1004 -13.15 -46.07 1.23
C ALA A 1004 -12.37 -47.38 1.06
N MET A 1005 -12.87 -48.22 0.15
CA MET A 1005 -12.22 -49.42 -0.36
C MET A 1005 -12.05 -49.28 -1.86
N LEU A 1006 -10.92 -49.77 -2.38
CA LEU A 1006 -10.63 -49.83 -3.80
C LEU A 1006 -10.05 -51.22 -4.10
N THR A 1007 -10.85 -52.04 -4.79
CA THR A 1007 -10.54 -53.44 -5.09
C THR A 1007 -10.29 -53.58 -6.60
N LYS A 1008 -9.23 -54.30 -6.98
CA LYS A 1008 -8.85 -54.54 -8.38
C LYS A 1008 -9.02 -56.02 -8.70
N ILE A 1009 -9.74 -56.35 -9.76
CA ILE A 1009 -9.99 -57.71 -10.21
C ILE A 1009 -9.40 -57.88 -11.63
N PRO A 1010 -8.39 -58.73 -11.83
CA PRO A 1010 -7.88 -59.06 -13.16
C PRO A 1010 -8.83 -60.02 -13.89
N LEU A 1011 -8.98 -59.83 -15.20
CA LEU A 1011 -9.81 -60.60 -16.13
C LEU A 1011 -8.97 -61.06 -17.31
N HIS A 1012 -9.25 -62.24 -17.87
CA HIS A 1012 -8.63 -62.68 -19.11
C HIS A 1012 -9.19 -61.92 -20.33
N ILE A 1013 -8.38 -61.72 -21.36
CA ILE A 1013 -8.64 -60.78 -22.47
C ILE A 1013 -9.66 -61.27 -23.52
N SER A 1014 -10.17 -62.50 -23.39
CA SER A 1014 -10.87 -63.20 -24.46
C SER A 1014 -12.21 -62.59 -24.93
N GLU A 1015 -12.90 -61.75 -24.14
CA GLU A 1015 -14.20 -61.17 -24.52
C GLU A 1015 -14.42 -59.75 -23.96
N PHE A 1016 -13.86 -58.71 -24.61
CA PHE A 1016 -14.02 -57.31 -24.17
C PHE A 1016 -15.49 -56.82 -24.17
N ASP A 1017 -16.33 -57.31 -25.09
CA ASP A 1017 -17.69 -56.79 -25.32
C ASP A 1017 -18.64 -56.97 -24.13
N LYS A 1018 -18.31 -57.89 -23.22
CA LYS A 1018 -19.10 -58.19 -22.00
C LYS A 1018 -18.74 -57.31 -20.80
N ILE A 1019 -17.59 -56.64 -20.83
CA ILE A 1019 -17.08 -55.84 -19.69
C ILE A 1019 -18.05 -54.74 -19.24
N PRO A 1020 -18.79 -54.02 -20.13
CA PRO A 1020 -19.79 -53.05 -19.69
C PRO A 1020 -20.90 -53.67 -18.83
N GLN A 1021 -21.46 -54.82 -19.24
CA GLN A 1021 -22.53 -55.50 -18.51
C GLN A 1021 -22.04 -56.02 -17.15
N ILE A 1022 -20.84 -56.63 -17.12
CA ILE A 1022 -20.17 -57.05 -15.87
C ILE A 1022 -19.95 -55.86 -14.93
N SER A 1023 -19.57 -54.69 -15.46
CA SER A 1023 -19.32 -53.47 -14.68
C SER A 1023 -20.61 -52.91 -14.08
N ASP A 1024 -21.70 -52.87 -14.84
CA ASP A 1024 -23.00 -52.39 -14.38
C ASP A 1024 -23.62 -53.34 -13.33
N ASP A 1025 -23.58 -54.66 -13.55
CA ASP A 1025 -24.09 -55.66 -12.62
C ASP A 1025 -23.32 -55.66 -11.29
N ILE A 1026 -21.99 -55.59 -11.32
CA ILE A 1026 -21.16 -55.43 -10.11
C ILE A 1026 -21.50 -54.11 -9.41
N THR A 1027 -21.64 -53.01 -10.15
CA THR A 1027 -22.01 -51.71 -9.58
C THR A 1027 -23.39 -51.77 -8.89
N ASN A 1028 -24.36 -52.47 -9.47
CA ASN A 1028 -25.69 -52.65 -8.91
C ASN A 1028 -25.69 -53.58 -7.68
N MET A 1029 -24.91 -54.66 -7.70
CA MET A 1029 -24.69 -55.53 -6.54
C MET A 1029 -24.09 -54.77 -5.36
N ILE A 1030 -23.07 -53.93 -5.60
CA ILE A 1030 -22.45 -53.08 -4.56
C ILE A 1030 -23.47 -52.06 -4.01
N LYS A 1031 -24.27 -51.41 -4.88
CA LYS A 1031 -25.35 -50.49 -4.47
C LYS A 1031 -26.42 -51.18 -3.61
N SER A 1032 -26.68 -52.47 -3.82
CA SER A 1032 -27.64 -53.23 -2.99
C SER A 1032 -27.07 -53.79 -1.67
N ASN A 1033 -25.75 -53.72 -1.46
CA ASN A 1033 -25.13 -54.29 -0.27
C ASN A 1033 -25.38 -53.41 0.97
N SER A 1034 -26.03 -53.97 2.00
CA SER A 1034 -26.44 -53.24 3.21
C SER A 1034 -25.28 -52.66 4.03
N ASN A 1035 -24.05 -53.16 3.84
CA ASN A 1035 -22.85 -52.65 4.52
C ASN A 1035 -22.22 -51.42 3.83
N VAL A 1036 -22.64 -51.11 2.60
CA VAL A 1036 -22.13 -49.98 1.82
C VAL A 1036 -22.82 -48.67 2.24
N PHE A 1037 -22.07 -47.57 2.21
CA PHE A 1037 -22.49 -46.21 2.51
C PHE A 1037 -22.62 -45.41 1.22
N LEU A 1038 -23.82 -44.85 0.96
CA LEU A 1038 -24.22 -44.34 -0.36
C LEU A 1038 -24.40 -42.81 -0.45
N GLU A 1039 -24.31 -42.08 0.68
CA GLU A 1039 -24.81 -40.69 0.75
C GLU A 1039 -23.88 -39.61 0.16
N ARG A 1040 -22.59 -39.91 -0.09
CA ARG A 1040 -21.60 -38.91 -0.54
C ARG A 1040 -20.94 -39.22 -1.88
N GLU A 1041 -20.50 -40.45 -2.07
CA GLU A 1041 -19.87 -40.92 -3.30
C GLU A 1041 -20.56 -42.23 -3.70
N VAL A 1042 -21.04 -42.28 -4.94
CA VAL A 1042 -21.76 -43.45 -5.48
C VAL A 1042 -20.74 -44.54 -5.81
N PRO A 1043 -20.98 -45.82 -5.43
CA PRO A 1043 -20.11 -46.91 -5.83
C PRO A 1043 -19.95 -47.01 -7.35
N TYR A 1044 -18.75 -47.35 -7.79
CA TYR A 1044 -18.39 -47.48 -9.21
C TYR A 1044 -17.60 -48.75 -9.48
N CYS A 1045 -17.78 -49.30 -10.68
CA CYS A 1045 -16.96 -50.36 -11.24
C CYS A 1045 -16.60 -49.95 -12.68
N PHE A 1046 -15.32 -49.98 -13.05
CA PHE A 1046 -14.90 -49.67 -14.42
C PHE A 1046 -13.58 -50.34 -14.79
N LEU A 1047 -13.36 -50.49 -16.10
CA LEU A 1047 -12.12 -50.99 -16.69
C LEU A 1047 -10.99 -49.96 -16.50
N SER A 1048 -10.10 -50.20 -15.54
CA SER A 1048 -9.03 -49.27 -15.15
C SER A 1048 -7.72 -49.49 -15.92
N ARG A 1049 -7.51 -50.68 -16.49
CA ARG A 1049 -6.30 -51.02 -17.25
C ARG A 1049 -6.58 -52.11 -18.28
N VAL A 1050 -5.85 -52.09 -19.38
CA VAL A 1050 -5.77 -53.19 -20.34
C VAL A 1050 -4.29 -53.42 -20.65
N GLU A 1051 -3.82 -54.65 -20.51
CA GLU A 1051 -2.46 -55.08 -20.85
C GLU A 1051 -2.50 -56.10 -22.00
N ARG A 1052 -1.42 -56.86 -22.24
CA ARG A 1052 -1.38 -57.90 -23.29
C ARG A 1052 -2.00 -59.25 -22.89
N SER A 1053 -2.07 -59.55 -21.60
CA SER A 1053 -2.53 -60.85 -21.06
C SER A 1053 -3.76 -60.75 -20.15
N TYR A 1054 -4.02 -59.58 -19.56
CA TYR A 1054 -5.18 -59.34 -18.69
C TYR A 1054 -5.76 -57.92 -18.84
N ALA A 1055 -7.02 -57.79 -18.47
CA ALA A 1055 -7.72 -56.53 -18.25
C ALA A 1055 -7.94 -56.34 -16.73
N GLU A 1056 -7.93 -55.11 -16.22
CA GLU A 1056 -8.10 -54.81 -14.79
C GLU A 1056 -9.41 -54.05 -14.55
N LEU A 1057 -10.29 -54.61 -13.73
CA LEU A 1057 -11.54 -54.00 -13.31
C LEU A 1057 -11.36 -53.39 -11.91
N THR A 1058 -11.51 -52.07 -11.77
CA THR A 1058 -11.45 -51.37 -10.47
C THR A 1058 -12.85 -51.10 -9.92
N LEU A 1059 -13.09 -51.59 -8.70
CA LEU A 1059 -14.29 -51.41 -7.89
C LEU A 1059 -13.96 -50.40 -6.79
N GLY A 1060 -14.68 -49.28 -6.74
CA GLY A 1060 -14.58 -48.29 -5.66
C GLY A 1060 -15.87 -48.16 -4.88
N TYR A 1061 -15.80 -48.32 -3.56
CA TYR A 1061 -16.98 -48.30 -2.69
C TYR A 1061 -16.64 -47.92 -1.24
N ASN A 1062 -17.62 -47.39 -0.51
CA ASN A 1062 -17.46 -46.96 0.87
C ASN A 1062 -18.17 -47.93 1.81
N LEU A 1063 -17.46 -48.56 2.74
CA LEU A 1063 -18.07 -49.38 3.79
C LEU A 1063 -18.40 -48.52 5.02
N LYS A 1064 -19.53 -48.81 5.68
CA LYS A 1064 -19.93 -48.20 6.95
C LYS A 1064 -18.92 -48.52 8.07
N HIS A 1065 -18.84 -47.67 9.09
CA HIS A 1065 -18.02 -47.98 10.26
C HIS A 1065 -18.47 -49.29 10.94
N MET A 1066 -17.60 -50.29 10.98
CA MET A 1066 -17.85 -51.61 11.54
C MET A 1066 -16.55 -52.23 12.08
N ARG A 1067 -16.66 -53.24 12.94
CA ARG A 1067 -15.49 -53.92 13.52
C ARG A 1067 -14.63 -54.57 12.43
N LYS A 1068 -13.33 -54.74 12.68
CA LYS A 1068 -12.36 -55.28 11.69
C LYS A 1068 -12.75 -56.66 11.15
N ASP A 1069 -13.31 -57.54 11.98
CA ASP A 1069 -13.83 -58.85 11.58
C ASP A 1069 -15.00 -58.73 10.59
N LEU A 1070 -15.99 -57.89 10.90
CA LEU A 1070 -17.16 -57.64 10.04
C LEU A 1070 -16.79 -56.90 8.76
N LEU A 1071 -15.78 -56.01 8.82
CA LEU A 1071 -15.27 -55.25 7.69
C LEU A 1071 -14.56 -56.15 6.68
N CYS A 1072 -13.69 -57.05 7.14
CA CYS A 1072 -13.06 -58.04 6.25
C CYS A 1072 -14.09 -59.03 5.68
N ALA A 1073 -15.12 -59.41 6.46
CA ALA A 1073 -16.21 -60.25 5.95
C ALA A 1073 -17.06 -59.54 4.87
N ALA A 1074 -17.34 -58.24 5.02
CA ALA A 1074 -18.07 -57.46 4.02
C ALA A 1074 -17.25 -57.22 2.73
N GLU A 1075 -15.94 -56.98 2.86
CA GLU A 1075 -15.00 -56.88 1.74
C GLU A 1075 -14.90 -58.22 0.97
N GLN A 1076 -14.83 -59.34 1.70
CA GLN A 1076 -14.84 -60.69 1.12
C GLN A 1076 -16.18 -61.02 0.43
N ASP A 1077 -17.32 -60.67 1.02
CA ASP A 1077 -18.66 -60.86 0.43
C ASP A 1077 -18.82 -60.14 -0.91
N ILE A 1078 -18.39 -58.87 -0.98
CA ILE A 1078 -18.42 -58.07 -2.20
C ILE A 1078 -17.49 -58.66 -3.27
N LEU A 1079 -16.27 -59.07 -2.89
CA LEU A 1079 -15.32 -59.68 -3.82
C LEU A 1079 -15.83 -61.01 -4.39
N LEU A 1080 -16.34 -61.91 -3.55
CA LEU A 1080 -16.88 -63.20 -3.98
C LEU A 1080 -18.08 -63.05 -4.92
N LYS A 1081 -19.02 -62.13 -4.61
CA LYS A 1081 -20.16 -61.82 -5.49
C LYS A 1081 -19.72 -61.21 -6.81
N SER A 1082 -18.68 -60.39 -6.81
CA SER A 1082 -18.11 -59.82 -8.04
C SER A 1082 -17.52 -60.91 -8.95
N VAL A 1083 -16.79 -61.88 -8.37
CA VAL A 1083 -16.28 -63.05 -9.09
C VAL A 1083 -17.42 -63.92 -9.64
N GLN A 1084 -18.51 -64.11 -8.89
CA GLN A 1084 -19.69 -64.83 -9.37
C GLN A 1084 -20.36 -64.16 -10.57
N ILE A 1085 -20.49 -62.83 -10.58
CA ILE A 1085 -21.04 -62.07 -11.72
C ILE A 1085 -20.12 -62.20 -12.95
N ILE A 1086 -18.81 -62.09 -12.77
CA ILE A 1086 -17.80 -62.31 -13.83
C ILE A 1086 -17.97 -63.70 -14.46
N GLN A 1087 -18.11 -64.74 -13.64
CA GLN A 1087 -18.31 -66.12 -14.08
C GLN A 1087 -19.67 -66.34 -14.77
N GLN A 1088 -20.75 -65.69 -14.32
CA GLN A 1088 -22.09 -65.79 -14.91
C GLN A 1088 -22.13 -65.24 -16.35
N HIS A 1089 -21.36 -64.19 -16.64
CA HIS A 1089 -21.18 -63.67 -18.01
C HIS A 1089 -20.21 -64.52 -18.86
N GLY A 1090 -19.58 -65.55 -18.27
CA GLY A 1090 -18.64 -66.45 -18.95
C GLY A 1090 -17.19 -65.96 -18.99
N ALA A 1091 -16.88 -64.85 -18.33
CA ALA A 1091 -15.51 -64.32 -18.26
C ALA A 1091 -14.68 -65.06 -17.19
N THR A 1092 -13.38 -65.23 -17.46
CA THR A 1092 -12.42 -65.85 -16.55
C THR A 1092 -11.55 -64.81 -15.87
N LEU A 1093 -11.09 -65.11 -14.64
CA LEU A 1093 -10.13 -64.27 -13.92
C LEU A 1093 -8.76 -64.36 -14.59
N GLY A 1094 -8.08 -63.21 -14.73
CA GLY A 1094 -6.74 -63.12 -15.30
C GLY A 1094 -5.64 -63.25 -14.24
N SER A 1095 -4.42 -63.60 -14.67
CA SER A 1095 -3.23 -63.48 -13.82
C SER A 1095 -2.59 -62.09 -13.98
N THR A 1096 -2.11 -61.51 -12.87
CA THR A 1096 -1.22 -60.35 -12.88
C THR A 1096 0.26 -60.72 -12.82
N PHE A 1097 0.57 -62.01 -12.68
CA PHE A 1097 1.91 -62.56 -12.86
C PHE A 1097 2.07 -63.04 -14.30
N GLU A 1098 3.21 -62.74 -14.92
CA GLU A 1098 3.59 -63.37 -16.19
C GLU A 1098 3.90 -64.85 -15.94
N ASP A 1099 3.13 -65.74 -16.56
CA ASP A 1099 3.38 -67.20 -16.53
C ASP A 1099 4.69 -67.51 -17.25
N SER A 1100 5.77 -67.46 -16.47
CA SER A 1100 7.16 -67.51 -16.89
C SER A 1100 7.80 -68.88 -16.59
N ILE A 1101 6.97 -69.92 -16.58
CA ILE A 1101 7.34 -71.34 -16.57
C ILE A 1101 6.44 -72.02 -17.62
N GLY A 1102 7.00 -72.39 -18.76
CA GLY A 1102 6.22 -72.76 -19.95
C GLY A 1102 6.22 -74.24 -20.34
N GLN A 1103 5.35 -74.56 -21.30
CA GLN A 1103 5.52 -75.59 -22.33
C GLN A 1103 5.04 -75.02 -23.66
#